data_AF-A0A1B2F107-F1
#
_entry.id   AF-A0A1B2F107-F1
#
_cell.length_a   1.000
_cell.length_b   1.000
_cell.length_c   1.000
_cell.angle_alpha   90.00
_cell.angle_beta   90.00
_cell.angle_gamma   90.00
#
_symmetry.space_group_name_H-M   'P 1'
#
loop_
_entity.id
_entity.type
_entity.pdbx_description
1 polymer ?
#
loop_
_entity_poly.entity_id
_entity_poly.type
_entity_poly.pdbx_seq_one_letter_code
_entity_poly.pdbx_strand_id
1 'polypeptide(L)'
;MFDLQSTLLHNLKVMGTGRALARLADDFLEHYPDPWRLAQQHARQILHRHTGKDWDPDQIWWHQFTDAASSHRSFTGWAHYQRPVKSLRFTELMIKRFDVGFQDATDELDLYGGFYRQGPHAERFDERNEVPVLAREIQKDFWSLDFAQLMRVEVEAFWNARASDFKVLAKVSLLAHCKQAERQGRLSADDARQVRGLVSSMLASTDQAPSLEQLRKESGEGEIDITAYRPSAGRAWLYILRPANGRVWLYMPYDEQAFRGFASDQAMAHWLRGWAGSTDGMKRLRAAAVAQEHLDDAPQEALDALQQLAASPSDAALLVLLQQSGTQAVGSLFTQLRDDARSDMRHNAKLMVDNSQLRKAMLNGYLAAFINISALLVPLSPGISLAILAASVTKVWLDVDTAVHARSRQERQDALRGAILDSIFAALNMIEVGLGNTHASLAYRAPFHETDVPLSEWPKVTQPQRLLEDEQANEVLEGMQAGSQALRGIRLGAHGECWIELQGLPYRVRYSSELSTWLIVPPDNPFAFGPIRPVRLNEAGEWELLAPARLAGGAPGGALAQRSSAFWDEYMLTDEQRSDVMSDAALLRQRNLLEQEDIPELASDAELLVDDEGFDYIDNHGVPAYTFKDDGAFKNHLIDVYTVDDSINDYLRRGERGFNYADEVGYLNKLTDAVEQLPTHADVPLYRGGCGDRGTSGVHFRSGQFKEGDILVNTDLASFTENPYIIRKFAADPDQLSSRGLEGVFDDTSVVFELPANSYRSGKLIAPFSSHKYEAETLFLPGSYFRVDALSEITGVDYHFVNVRLRQVDKPQSGPVYDLRSGQLFDRAAYVERLGDPHLVGRFFAP
;
A
#
# COMPACT_ATOMS: atom_id res chain seq x y z
N MET A 1 -9.14 -3.44 35.74
CA MET A 1 -10.25 -2.74 35.07
C MET A 1 -9.65 -1.44 34.57
N PHE A 2 -9.54 -1.26 33.25
CA PHE A 2 -8.86 -0.12 32.65
C PHE A 2 -9.68 1.16 32.87
N ASP A 3 -9.06 2.25 33.32
CA ASP A 3 -9.69 3.57 33.29
C ASP A 3 -9.66 4.09 31.84
N LEU A 4 -10.81 4.02 31.18
CA LEU A 4 -11.02 4.41 29.80
C LEU A 4 -10.59 5.86 29.55
N GLN A 5 -10.92 6.76 30.48
CA GLN A 5 -10.61 8.17 30.36
C GLN A 5 -9.10 8.44 30.43
N SER A 6 -8.42 7.85 31.42
CA SER A 6 -6.96 7.96 31.51
C SER A 6 -6.26 7.40 30.27
N THR A 7 -6.80 6.32 29.69
CA THR A 7 -6.26 5.71 28.47
C THR A 7 -6.42 6.62 27.26
N LEU A 8 -7.60 7.21 27.06
CA LEU A 8 -7.86 8.17 25.97
C LEU A 8 -7.03 9.45 26.11
N LEU A 9 -6.92 10.01 27.33
CA LEU A 9 -6.08 11.18 27.58
C LEU A 9 -4.62 10.89 27.26
N HIS A 10 -4.13 9.71 27.65
CA HIS A 10 -2.77 9.28 27.32
C HIS A 10 -2.58 9.12 25.81
N ASN A 11 -3.49 8.41 25.13
CA ASN A 11 -3.45 8.25 23.68
C ASN A 11 -3.44 9.60 22.95
N LEU A 12 -4.32 10.54 23.30
CA LEU A 12 -4.36 11.88 22.71
C LEU A 12 -3.02 12.62 22.88
N LYS A 13 -2.40 12.50 24.05
CA LYS A 13 -1.09 13.12 24.35
C LYS A 13 0.03 12.58 23.46
N VAL A 14 0.01 11.28 23.13
CA VAL A 14 1.09 10.63 22.36
C VAL A 14 0.75 10.40 20.88
N MET A 15 -0.49 10.64 20.46
CA MET A 15 -1.00 10.35 19.11
C MET A 15 -0.18 11.04 18.02
N GLY A 16 0.16 12.32 18.20
CA GLY A 16 1.00 13.04 17.25
C GLY A 16 2.38 12.40 17.07
N THR A 17 3.01 11.95 18.17
CA THR A 17 4.27 11.21 18.10
C THR A 17 4.08 9.85 17.44
N GLY A 18 3.02 9.11 17.79
CA GLY A 18 2.72 7.81 17.20
C GLY A 18 2.53 7.87 15.70
N ARG A 19 1.74 8.84 15.19
CA ARG A 19 1.55 9.05 13.75
C ARG A 19 2.83 9.46 13.05
N ALA A 20 3.64 10.32 13.68
CA ALA A 20 4.93 10.70 13.11
C ALA A 20 5.91 9.51 13.03
N LEU A 21 5.90 8.61 14.01
CA LEU A 21 6.68 7.37 13.97
C LEU A 21 6.14 6.37 12.94
N ALA A 22 4.82 6.26 12.79
CA ALA A 22 4.20 5.43 11.76
C ALA A 22 4.58 5.91 10.35
N ARG A 23 4.52 7.22 10.09
CA ARG A 23 5.01 7.80 8.82
C ARG A 23 6.49 7.54 8.59
N LEU A 24 7.34 7.72 9.62
CA LEU A 24 8.76 7.41 9.53
C LEU A 24 9.02 5.93 9.22
N ALA A 25 8.21 5.02 9.77
CA ALA A 25 8.27 3.59 9.43
C ALA A 25 7.86 3.31 7.99
N ASP A 26 6.77 3.93 7.52
CA ASP A 26 6.31 3.82 6.14
C ASP A 26 7.38 4.32 5.16
N ASP A 27 7.92 5.52 5.39
CA ASP A 27 8.99 6.11 4.57
C ASP A 27 10.25 5.24 4.56
N PHE A 28 10.58 4.60 5.70
CA PHE A 28 11.73 3.70 5.81
C PHE A 28 11.53 2.41 4.99
N LEU A 29 10.35 1.78 5.09
CA LEU A 29 10.02 0.54 4.38
C LEU A 29 9.88 0.76 2.87
N GLU A 30 9.31 1.89 2.45
CA GLU A 30 9.16 2.26 1.04
C GLU A 30 10.52 2.40 0.34
N HIS A 31 11.50 2.99 1.03
CA HIS A 31 12.84 3.23 0.51
C HIS A 31 13.82 2.08 0.76
N TYR A 32 13.38 1.01 1.43
CA TYR A 32 14.23 -0.13 1.71
C TYR A 32 14.72 -0.77 0.40
N PRO A 33 16.03 -1.01 0.22
CA PRO A 33 16.57 -1.53 -1.04
C PRO A 33 15.96 -2.88 -1.41
N ASP A 34 15.43 -2.96 -2.63
CA ASP A 34 14.72 -4.13 -3.14
C ASP A 34 15.12 -4.39 -4.60
N PRO A 35 15.80 -5.52 -4.87
CA PRO A 35 16.20 -5.91 -6.23
C PRO A 35 15.04 -5.93 -7.22
N TRP A 36 13.87 -6.42 -6.83
CA TRP A 36 12.76 -6.52 -7.78
C TRP A 36 12.21 -5.14 -8.16
N ARG A 37 12.08 -4.24 -7.18
CA ARG A 37 11.66 -2.85 -7.44
C ARG A 37 12.66 -2.14 -8.34
N LEU A 38 13.96 -2.24 -8.02
CA LEU A 38 15.00 -1.63 -8.85
C LEU A 38 14.96 -2.20 -10.27
N ALA A 39 14.71 -3.50 -10.38
CA ALA A 39 14.60 -4.17 -11.66
C ALA A 39 13.43 -3.64 -12.50
N GLN A 40 12.24 -3.60 -11.90
CA GLN A 40 11.04 -3.06 -12.53
C GLN A 40 11.23 -1.59 -12.97
N GLN A 41 11.86 -0.76 -12.15
CA GLN A 41 12.14 0.63 -12.47
C GLN A 41 13.05 0.78 -13.70
N HIS A 42 14.15 0.02 -13.76
CA HIS A 42 15.04 0.07 -14.93
C HIS A 42 14.41 -0.56 -16.16
N ALA A 43 13.61 -1.62 -16.01
CA ALA A 43 12.83 -2.20 -17.09
C ALA A 43 11.87 -1.17 -17.72
N ARG A 44 11.14 -0.40 -16.91
CA ARG A 44 10.30 0.73 -17.37
C ARG A 44 11.10 1.76 -18.17
N GLN A 45 12.26 2.17 -17.65
CA GLN A 45 13.13 3.14 -18.33
C GLN A 45 13.64 2.64 -19.68
N ILE A 46 13.99 1.35 -19.76
CA ILE A 46 14.44 0.72 -21.01
C ILE A 46 13.28 0.71 -22.01
N LEU A 47 12.09 0.25 -21.61
CA LEU A 47 10.91 0.23 -22.48
C LEU A 47 10.52 1.63 -22.96
N HIS A 48 10.49 2.62 -22.07
CA HIS A 48 10.21 4.01 -22.43
C HIS A 48 11.24 4.57 -23.43
N ARG A 49 12.53 4.31 -23.22
CA ARG A 49 13.59 4.78 -24.13
C ARG A 49 13.41 4.27 -25.56
N HIS A 50 13.00 3.01 -25.71
CA HIS A 50 12.85 2.40 -27.03
C HIS A 50 11.49 2.67 -27.68
N THR A 51 10.43 2.76 -26.89
CA THR A 51 9.06 2.83 -27.43
C THR A 51 8.43 4.21 -27.35
N GLY A 52 8.98 5.13 -26.53
CA GLY A 52 8.39 6.42 -26.23
C GLY A 52 7.08 6.35 -25.41
N LYS A 53 6.75 5.18 -24.85
CA LYS A 53 5.53 4.93 -24.09
C LYS A 53 5.85 4.35 -22.72
N ASP A 54 4.98 4.64 -21.75
CA ASP A 54 5.07 4.09 -20.40
C ASP A 54 4.39 2.73 -20.32
N TRP A 55 5.17 1.68 -20.55
CA TRP A 55 4.71 0.29 -20.43
C TRP A 55 4.91 -0.24 -19.01
N ASP A 56 3.97 -1.05 -18.51
CA ASP A 56 4.23 -1.87 -17.32
C ASP A 56 5.06 -3.11 -17.74
N PRO A 57 6.34 -3.23 -17.33
CA PRO A 57 7.22 -4.32 -17.77
C PRO A 57 6.74 -5.70 -17.31
N ASP A 58 5.93 -5.76 -16.25
CA ASP A 58 5.32 -7.01 -15.80
C ASP A 58 4.11 -7.43 -16.65
N GLN A 59 3.67 -6.57 -17.58
CA GLN A 59 2.68 -6.89 -18.60
C GLN A 59 3.26 -7.16 -19.98
N ILE A 60 4.56 -6.87 -20.19
CA ILE A 60 5.24 -7.15 -21.45
C ILE A 60 5.89 -8.53 -21.39
N TRP A 61 5.61 -9.35 -22.40
CA TRP A 61 6.20 -10.66 -22.57
C TRP A 61 7.35 -10.62 -23.55
N TRP A 62 8.44 -11.28 -23.20
CA TRP A 62 9.40 -11.82 -24.15
C TRP A 62 9.00 -13.24 -24.51
N HIS A 63 8.88 -13.50 -25.81
CA HIS A 63 8.61 -14.83 -26.34
C HIS A 63 9.75 -15.28 -27.23
N GLN A 64 10.17 -16.53 -27.02
CA GLN A 64 11.14 -17.21 -27.87
C GLN A 64 10.44 -18.33 -28.64
N PHE A 65 10.79 -18.48 -29.90
CA PHE A 65 10.21 -19.42 -30.85
C PHE A 65 11.28 -20.27 -31.53
N THR A 66 10.85 -21.26 -32.31
CA THR A 66 11.71 -22.11 -33.13
C THR A 66 11.57 -21.86 -34.63
N ASP A 67 10.58 -21.08 -35.05
CA ASP A 67 10.29 -20.77 -36.45
C ASP A 67 9.79 -19.31 -36.59
N ALA A 68 9.84 -18.77 -37.80
CA ALA A 68 9.46 -17.39 -38.09
C ALA A 68 8.93 -17.23 -39.52
N ALA A 69 7.88 -16.44 -39.66
CA ALA A 69 7.35 -16.01 -40.95
C ALA A 69 7.76 -14.56 -41.23
N SER A 70 8.21 -14.26 -42.45
CA SER A 70 8.52 -12.87 -42.83
C SER A 70 7.26 -12.01 -42.83
N SER A 71 7.32 -10.85 -42.19
CA SER A 71 6.25 -9.85 -42.18
C SER A 71 6.82 -8.46 -42.41
N HIS A 72 6.30 -7.75 -43.41
CA HIS A 72 6.70 -6.37 -43.70
C HIS A 72 5.97 -5.35 -42.82
N ARG A 73 5.04 -5.80 -41.98
CA ARG A 73 4.22 -4.95 -41.09
C ARG A 73 4.68 -4.98 -39.64
N SER A 74 5.32 -6.07 -39.21
CA SER A 74 5.83 -6.18 -37.84
C SER A 74 7.14 -5.41 -37.69
N PHE A 75 7.39 -4.95 -36.47
CA PHE A 75 8.55 -4.15 -36.11
C PHE A 75 9.87 -4.92 -36.27
N THR A 76 9.89 -6.21 -35.94
CA THR A 76 11.08 -7.07 -36.08
C THR A 76 11.31 -7.51 -37.53
N GLY A 77 10.30 -7.40 -38.40
CA GLY A 77 10.28 -7.99 -39.74
C GLY A 77 9.81 -9.46 -39.75
N TRP A 78 9.45 -10.02 -38.59
CA TRP A 78 9.03 -11.41 -38.40
C TRP A 78 7.71 -11.49 -37.65
N ALA A 79 6.94 -12.55 -37.92
CA ALA A 79 5.74 -12.93 -37.21
C ALA A 79 5.81 -14.40 -36.83
N HIS A 80 5.11 -14.78 -35.76
CA HIS A 80 5.12 -16.14 -35.23
C HIS A 80 3.69 -16.65 -35.07
N TYR A 81 3.42 -17.86 -35.54
CA TYR A 81 2.10 -18.49 -35.53
C TYR A 81 2.10 -19.83 -34.78
N GLN A 82 3.14 -20.04 -33.99
CA GLN A 82 3.35 -21.21 -33.16
C GLN A 82 3.49 -20.78 -31.71
N ARG A 83 3.26 -21.71 -30.78
CA ARG A 83 3.50 -21.45 -29.36
C ARG A 83 4.98 -21.18 -29.10
N PRO A 84 5.30 -20.19 -28.26
CA PRO A 84 6.67 -19.95 -27.83
C PRO A 84 7.19 -21.13 -27.02
N VAL A 85 8.47 -21.43 -27.19
CA VAL A 85 9.20 -22.44 -26.40
C VAL A 85 9.66 -21.91 -25.05
N LYS A 86 9.70 -20.58 -24.90
CA LYS A 86 10.03 -19.91 -23.65
C LYS A 86 9.36 -18.56 -23.59
N SER A 87 8.83 -18.21 -22.43
CA SER A 87 8.17 -16.94 -22.18
C SER A 87 8.59 -16.39 -20.83
N LEU A 88 8.92 -15.10 -20.77
CA LEU A 88 9.28 -14.40 -19.55
C LEU A 88 8.64 -13.02 -19.57
N ARG A 89 8.19 -12.51 -18.42
CA ARG A 89 7.88 -11.08 -18.32
C ARG A 89 9.14 -10.25 -18.47
N PHE A 90 9.03 -8.99 -18.88
CA PHE A 90 10.20 -8.17 -19.16
C PHE A 90 11.09 -7.97 -17.94
N THR A 91 10.50 -7.74 -16.75
CA THR A 91 11.25 -7.63 -15.49
C THR A 91 12.03 -8.91 -15.19
N GLU A 92 11.38 -10.07 -15.32
CA GLU A 92 12.03 -11.37 -15.17
C GLU A 92 13.17 -11.58 -16.16
N LEU A 93 12.96 -11.20 -17.43
CA LEU A 93 13.97 -11.32 -18.46
C LEU A 93 15.19 -10.44 -18.16
N MET A 94 14.99 -9.24 -17.62
CA MET A 94 16.11 -8.37 -17.26
C MET A 94 16.99 -9.01 -16.17
N ILE A 95 16.35 -9.72 -15.24
CA ILE A 95 17.00 -10.41 -14.13
C ILE A 95 17.67 -11.70 -14.60
N LYS A 96 16.91 -12.56 -15.29
CA LYS A 96 17.34 -13.89 -15.76
C LYS A 96 18.32 -13.78 -16.94
N ARG A 97 18.32 -12.64 -17.66
CA ARG A 97 19.01 -12.40 -18.94
C ARG A 97 18.52 -13.33 -20.06
N PHE A 98 18.92 -13.03 -21.30
CA PHE A 98 18.70 -13.92 -22.44
C PHE A 98 19.57 -15.18 -22.36
N ASP A 99 19.10 -16.28 -22.96
CA ASP A 99 19.82 -17.55 -22.97
C ASP A 99 21.18 -17.45 -23.66
N VAL A 100 22.13 -18.27 -23.19
CA VAL A 100 23.54 -18.24 -23.62
C VAL A 100 23.69 -18.37 -25.14
N GLY A 101 22.88 -19.19 -25.80
CA GLY A 101 22.93 -19.37 -27.26
C GLY A 101 22.69 -18.07 -28.04
N PHE A 102 21.87 -17.17 -27.51
CA PHE A 102 21.58 -15.87 -28.11
C PHE A 102 22.57 -14.77 -27.73
N GLN A 103 23.51 -15.05 -26.82
CA GLN A 103 24.54 -14.08 -26.45
C GLN A 103 25.62 -13.97 -27.53
N ASP A 104 25.84 -15.04 -28.29
CA ASP A 104 26.80 -15.07 -29.40
C ASP A 104 26.14 -14.88 -30.78
N ALA A 105 24.82 -15.14 -30.89
CA ALA A 105 24.00 -14.99 -32.10
C ALA A 105 22.90 -13.92 -31.90
N THR A 106 23.33 -12.67 -31.70
CA THR A 106 22.44 -11.55 -31.36
C THR A 106 21.43 -11.21 -32.48
N ASP A 107 21.74 -11.51 -33.74
CA ASP A 107 20.84 -11.34 -34.88
C ASP A 107 19.71 -12.38 -34.90
N GLU A 108 19.95 -13.58 -34.37
CA GLU A 108 18.94 -14.62 -34.21
C GLU A 108 17.89 -14.28 -33.13
N LEU A 109 18.17 -13.34 -32.22
CA LEU A 109 17.21 -12.91 -31.20
C LEU A 109 15.95 -12.30 -31.81
N ASP A 110 16.09 -11.43 -32.81
CA ASP A 110 14.95 -10.77 -33.44
C ASP A 110 14.24 -11.68 -34.45
N LEU A 111 14.93 -12.74 -34.89
CA LEU A 111 14.38 -13.78 -35.76
C LEU A 111 13.56 -14.80 -34.98
N TYR A 112 14.06 -15.26 -33.84
CA TYR A 112 13.43 -16.30 -33.02
C TYR A 112 12.78 -15.75 -31.76
N GLY A 113 12.54 -14.45 -31.67
CA GLY A 113 11.80 -13.88 -30.57
C GLY A 113 11.38 -12.45 -30.78
N GLY A 114 10.49 -12.00 -29.89
CA GLY A 114 9.93 -10.67 -29.91
C GLY A 114 9.26 -10.31 -28.58
N PHE A 115 8.90 -9.04 -28.45
CA PHE A 115 8.15 -8.55 -27.31
C PHE A 115 6.68 -8.34 -27.67
N TYR A 116 5.79 -8.80 -26.80
CA TYR A 116 4.36 -8.82 -27.05
C TYR A 116 3.57 -8.42 -25.80
N ARG A 117 2.36 -7.91 -26.03
CA ARG A 117 1.39 -7.56 -24.97
C ARG A 117 0.61 -8.77 -24.47
N GLN A 118 0.50 -9.80 -25.31
CA GLN A 118 -0.24 -11.03 -25.00
C GLN A 118 0.74 -12.12 -24.55
N GLY A 119 0.27 -13.03 -23.71
CA GLY A 119 1.06 -14.12 -23.15
C GLY A 119 1.29 -15.31 -24.09
N PRO A 120 1.91 -16.39 -23.58
CA PRO A 120 2.42 -17.52 -24.39
C PRO A 120 1.39 -18.25 -25.24
N HIS A 121 0.10 -18.06 -24.97
CA HIS A 121 -0.95 -18.84 -25.62
C HIS A 121 -1.73 -18.06 -26.67
N ALA A 122 -1.32 -16.83 -27.00
CA ALA A 122 -1.89 -16.13 -28.14
C ALA A 122 -1.74 -16.96 -29.43
N GLU A 123 -2.77 -16.95 -30.28
CA GLU A 123 -2.75 -17.69 -31.55
C GLU A 123 -1.70 -17.17 -32.54
N ARG A 124 -1.38 -15.88 -32.44
CA ARG A 124 -0.48 -15.18 -33.35
C ARG A 124 0.32 -14.13 -32.61
N PHE A 125 1.54 -13.92 -33.04
CA PHE A 125 2.45 -12.91 -32.52
C PHE A 125 2.95 -12.09 -33.72
N ASP A 126 2.30 -10.96 -33.96
CA ASP A 126 2.48 -10.11 -35.16
C ASP A 126 2.27 -8.62 -34.83
N GLU A 127 2.11 -7.78 -35.85
CA GLU A 127 1.97 -6.32 -35.70
C GLU A 127 0.82 -5.87 -34.78
N ARG A 128 -0.14 -6.77 -34.49
CA ARG A 128 -1.35 -6.44 -33.72
C ARG A 128 -1.10 -6.47 -32.21
N ASN A 129 -0.18 -7.30 -31.74
CA ASN A 129 0.12 -7.46 -30.32
C ASN A 129 1.59 -7.22 -29.97
N GLU A 130 2.43 -6.87 -30.94
CA GLU A 130 3.83 -6.54 -30.69
C GLU A 130 4.01 -5.29 -29.82
N VAL A 131 5.11 -5.29 -29.06
CA VAL A 131 5.70 -4.10 -28.47
C VAL A 131 6.86 -3.70 -29.40
N PRO A 132 6.88 -2.46 -29.92
CA PRO A 132 7.78 -2.06 -30.99
C PRO A 132 9.21 -1.83 -30.45
N VAL A 133 9.92 -2.92 -30.16
CA VAL A 133 11.31 -2.92 -29.70
C VAL A 133 12.05 -4.18 -30.17
N LEU A 134 13.35 -4.04 -30.44
CA LEU A 134 14.22 -5.13 -30.90
C LEU A 134 14.95 -5.78 -29.71
N ALA A 135 14.94 -7.11 -29.64
CA ALA A 135 15.57 -7.87 -28.57
C ALA A 135 17.09 -7.71 -28.54
N ARG A 136 17.73 -7.54 -29.69
CA ARG A 136 19.17 -7.20 -29.74
C ARG A 136 19.50 -5.88 -29.05
N GLU A 137 18.63 -4.88 -29.12
CA GLU A 137 18.87 -3.59 -28.47
C GLU A 137 18.63 -3.69 -26.97
N ILE A 138 17.61 -4.45 -26.55
CA ILE A 138 17.39 -4.78 -25.13
C ILE A 138 18.58 -5.55 -24.55
N GLN A 139 19.14 -6.52 -25.28
CA GLN A 139 20.33 -7.26 -24.85
C GLN A 139 21.52 -6.32 -24.62
N LYS A 140 21.74 -5.32 -25.50
CA LYS A 140 22.79 -4.31 -25.30
C LYS A 140 22.56 -3.49 -24.03
N ASP A 141 21.32 -3.06 -23.79
CA ASP A 141 20.98 -2.32 -22.58
C ASP A 141 21.24 -3.16 -21.33
N PHE A 142 20.83 -4.42 -21.33
CA PHE A 142 21.08 -5.36 -20.24
C PHE A 142 22.57 -5.51 -19.93
N TRP A 143 23.42 -5.61 -20.96
CA TRP A 143 24.87 -5.67 -20.80
C TRP A 143 25.53 -4.36 -20.38
N SER A 144 24.92 -3.23 -20.75
CA SER A 144 25.38 -1.91 -20.29
C SER A 144 25.07 -1.68 -18.81
N LEU A 145 24.08 -2.38 -18.27
CA LEU A 145 23.59 -2.25 -16.92
C LEU A 145 24.22 -3.30 -15.99
N ASP A 146 25.09 -2.86 -15.09
CA ASP A 146 25.62 -3.71 -14.00
C ASP A 146 24.65 -3.65 -12.81
N PHE A 147 23.71 -4.60 -12.79
CA PHE A 147 22.63 -4.63 -11.80
C PHE A 147 23.15 -4.78 -10.36
N ALA A 148 24.16 -5.62 -10.15
CA ALA A 148 24.79 -5.78 -8.84
C ALA A 148 25.45 -4.48 -8.37
N GLN A 149 26.11 -3.74 -9.26
CA GLN A 149 26.67 -2.43 -8.91
C GLN A 149 25.59 -1.40 -8.57
N LEU A 150 24.47 -1.39 -9.31
CA LEU A 150 23.34 -0.49 -9.01
C LEU A 150 22.74 -0.78 -7.64
N MET A 151 22.52 -2.06 -7.32
CA MET A 151 22.04 -2.46 -5.99
C MET A 151 23.00 -2.04 -4.87
N ARG A 152 24.32 -2.19 -5.07
CA ARG A 152 25.32 -1.73 -4.08
C ARG A 152 25.25 -0.20 -3.89
N VAL A 153 25.04 0.56 -4.96
CA VAL A 153 24.86 2.02 -4.88
C VAL A 153 23.56 2.38 -4.15
N GLU A 154 22.46 1.70 -4.42
CA GLU A 154 21.17 1.91 -3.75
C GLU A 154 21.27 1.62 -2.24
N VAL A 155 21.95 0.53 -1.86
CA VAL A 155 22.24 0.21 -0.45
C VAL A 155 23.03 1.32 0.23
N GLU A 156 24.06 1.88 -0.41
CA GLU A 156 24.80 3.02 0.15
C GLU A 156 23.94 4.28 0.25
N ALA A 157 23.18 4.61 -0.79
CA ALA A 157 22.29 5.76 -0.80
C ALA A 157 21.24 5.68 0.32
N PHE A 158 20.63 4.50 0.49
CA PHE A 158 19.69 4.21 1.56
C PHE A 158 20.30 4.46 2.94
N TRP A 159 21.45 3.85 3.26
CA TRP A 159 22.07 4.03 4.57
C TRP A 159 22.54 5.46 4.81
N ASN A 160 22.98 6.17 3.77
CA ASN A 160 23.34 7.58 3.89
C ASN A 160 22.11 8.46 4.20
N ALA A 161 20.94 8.11 3.67
CA ALA A 161 19.71 8.88 3.84
C ALA A 161 18.86 8.48 5.06
N ARG A 162 18.89 7.21 5.48
CA ARG A 162 17.94 6.62 6.45
C ARG A 162 18.61 6.05 7.71
N ALA A 163 19.94 6.19 7.86
CA ALA A 163 20.66 5.73 9.05
C ALA A 163 20.13 6.31 10.37
N SER A 164 19.70 7.57 10.37
CA SER A 164 19.08 8.21 11.54
C SER A 164 17.72 7.61 11.88
N ASP A 165 16.92 7.34 10.85
CA ASP A 165 15.56 6.82 10.97
C ASP A 165 15.60 5.39 11.52
N PHE A 166 16.56 4.58 11.05
CA PHE A 166 16.85 3.27 11.63
C PHE A 166 17.10 3.35 13.14
N LYS A 167 17.93 4.30 13.60
CA LYS A 167 18.23 4.45 15.03
C LYS A 167 16.99 4.85 15.83
N VAL A 168 16.11 5.68 15.27
CA VAL A 168 14.83 6.05 15.90
C VAL A 168 13.96 4.82 16.07
N LEU A 169 13.78 4.02 15.01
CA LEU A 169 12.97 2.81 15.07
C LEU A 169 13.60 1.75 16.00
N ALA A 170 14.91 1.58 16.00
CA ALA A 170 15.60 0.66 16.92
C ALA A 170 15.43 1.06 18.40
N LYS A 171 15.37 2.36 18.71
CA LYS A 171 15.03 2.86 20.06
C LYS A 171 13.60 2.53 20.43
N VAL A 172 12.66 2.66 19.50
CA VAL A 172 11.26 2.26 19.69
C VAL A 172 11.17 0.77 20.00
N SER A 173 11.84 -0.09 19.20
CA SER A 173 11.87 -1.55 19.43
C SER A 173 12.49 -1.89 20.79
N LEU A 174 13.61 -1.25 21.18
CA LEU A 174 14.20 -1.45 22.51
C LEU A 174 13.22 -1.10 23.65
N LEU A 175 12.51 0.02 23.56
CA LEU A 175 11.53 0.43 24.58
C LEU A 175 10.36 -0.57 24.67
N ALA A 176 9.91 -1.08 23.54
CA ALA A 176 8.88 -2.11 23.45
C ALA A 176 9.36 -3.43 24.10
N HIS A 177 10.54 -3.91 23.73
CA HIS A 177 11.18 -5.11 24.31
C HIS A 177 11.41 -4.98 25.81
N CYS A 178 11.88 -3.82 26.27
CA CYS A 178 12.11 -3.53 27.68
C CYS A 178 10.81 -3.64 28.49
N LYS A 179 9.73 -3.00 28.00
CA LYS A 179 8.42 -3.05 28.65
C LYS A 179 7.85 -4.46 28.72
N GLN A 180 8.01 -5.25 27.66
CA GLN A 180 7.57 -6.64 27.68
C GLN A 180 8.40 -7.51 28.64
N ALA A 181 9.72 -7.36 28.61
CA ALA A 181 10.61 -8.09 29.50
C ALA A 181 10.32 -7.77 30.98
N GLU A 182 10.00 -6.51 31.30
CA GLU A 182 9.52 -6.11 32.64
C GLU A 182 8.19 -6.79 32.99
N ARG A 183 7.19 -6.73 32.11
CA ARG A 183 5.88 -7.38 32.32
C ARG A 183 5.98 -8.89 32.53
N GLN A 184 6.95 -9.54 31.90
CA GLN A 184 7.19 -10.98 32.01
C GLN A 184 8.20 -11.34 33.11
N GLY A 185 8.70 -10.37 33.89
CA GLY A 185 9.66 -10.61 34.98
C GLY A 185 11.07 -11.00 34.51
N ARG A 186 11.39 -10.82 33.23
CA ARG A 186 12.74 -11.02 32.65
C ARG A 186 13.69 -9.86 32.96
N LEU A 187 13.12 -8.68 33.23
CA LEU A 187 13.81 -7.52 33.79
C LEU A 187 13.16 -7.12 35.11
N SER A 188 13.98 -6.70 36.08
CA SER A 188 13.45 -6.01 37.25
C SER A 188 13.03 -4.59 36.88
N ALA A 189 12.17 -3.96 37.68
CA ALA A 189 11.80 -2.56 37.47
C ALA A 189 13.02 -1.63 37.47
N ASP A 190 14.07 -1.93 38.27
CA ASP A 190 15.29 -1.12 38.27
C ASP A 190 16.10 -1.28 36.98
N ASP A 191 16.24 -2.51 36.47
CA ASP A 191 16.87 -2.72 35.17
C ASP A 191 16.09 -2.05 34.05
N ALA A 192 14.75 -2.17 34.06
CA ALA A 192 13.90 -1.56 33.05
C ALA A 192 14.10 -0.04 33.01
N ARG A 193 14.18 0.63 34.18
CA ARG A 193 14.52 2.06 34.24
C ARG A 193 15.88 2.37 33.63
N GLN A 194 16.91 1.59 33.93
CA GLN A 194 18.26 1.84 33.40
C GLN A 194 18.35 1.54 31.89
N VAL A 195 17.71 0.48 31.40
CA VAL A 195 17.60 0.14 29.97
C VAL A 195 16.88 1.25 29.21
N ARG A 196 15.77 1.79 29.74
CA ARG A 196 15.11 2.96 29.14
C ARG A 196 16.01 4.19 29.13
N GLY A 197 16.84 4.34 30.17
CA GLY A 197 17.88 5.36 30.27
C GLY A 197 18.91 5.34 29.13
N LEU A 198 19.15 4.18 28.51
CA LEU A 198 20.00 4.06 27.31
C LEU A 198 19.47 4.87 26.13
N VAL A 199 18.15 4.97 25.99
CA VAL A 199 17.53 5.78 24.93
C VAL A 199 17.72 7.25 25.26
N SER A 200 17.32 7.63 26.48
CA SER A 200 17.48 8.98 27.03
C SER A 200 17.33 8.92 28.54
N SER A 201 18.16 9.67 29.28
CA SER A 201 18.04 9.80 30.73
C SER A 201 16.66 10.31 31.19
N MET A 202 15.99 11.11 30.36
CA MET A 202 14.62 11.59 30.62
C MET A 202 13.57 10.47 30.55
N LEU A 203 13.87 9.37 29.86
CA LEU A 203 12.94 8.23 29.69
C LEU A 203 13.15 7.13 30.73
N ALA A 204 14.06 7.32 31.69
CA ALA A 204 14.29 6.36 32.77
C ALA A 204 13.02 6.08 33.59
N SER A 205 12.08 7.03 33.65
CA SER A 205 10.75 6.79 34.23
C SER A 205 9.85 6.02 33.24
N THR A 206 9.10 5.04 33.76
CA THR A 206 8.12 4.23 33.00
C THR A 206 6.89 5.03 32.57
N ASP A 207 6.58 6.13 33.26
CA ASP A 207 5.38 6.93 33.04
C ASP A 207 5.54 7.95 31.90
N GLN A 208 6.77 8.16 31.43
CA GLN A 208 7.05 9.10 30.36
C GLN A 208 7.12 8.38 29.01
N ALA A 209 6.19 8.69 28.11
CA ALA A 209 6.27 8.27 26.72
C ALA A 209 7.35 9.08 25.98
N PRO A 210 8.09 8.46 25.05
CA PRO A 210 9.06 9.17 24.22
C PRO A 210 8.38 10.16 23.27
N SER A 211 9.03 11.30 23.03
CA SER A 211 8.74 12.18 21.89
C SER A 211 9.68 11.85 20.72
N LEU A 212 9.26 12.18 19.49
CA LEU A 212 10.11 11.99 18.30
C LEU A 212 11.44 12.76 18.40
N GLU A 213 11.42 13.96 18.96
CA GLU A 213 12.64 14.76 19.18
C GLU A 213 13.62 14.05 20.12
N GLN A 214 13.13 13.47 21.22
CA GLN A 214 13.97 12.69 22.15
C GLN A 214 14.55 11.45 21.47
N LEU A 215 13.78 10.77 20.63
CA LEU A 215 14.25 9.58 19.91
C LEU A 215 15.30 9.94 18.85
N ARG A 216 15.21 11.13 18.23
CA ARG A 216 16.18 11.64 17.25
C ARG A 216 17.50 12.07 17.86
N LYS A 217 17.51 12.51 19.12
CA LYS A 217 18.76 12.89 19.83
C LYS A 217 19.68 11.68 19.95
N GLU A 218 20.99 11.89 19.82
CA GLU A 218 21.95 10.82 20.08
C GLU A 218 21.80 10.32 21.51
N SER A 219 21.79 9.00 21.66
CA SER A 219 21.80 8.38 22.98
C SER A 219 23.17 8.63 23.61
N GLY A 220 23.18 9.06 24.87
CA GLY A 220 24.44 9.31 25.57
C GLY A 220 25.32 8.06 25.60
N GLU A 221 26.63 8.26 25.49
CA GLU A 221 27.63 7.26 25.86
C GLU A 221 27.54 7.05 27.37
N GLY A 222 26.60 6.21 27.81
CA GLY A 222 26.57 5.78 29.20
C GLY A 222 27.83 4.97 29.54
N GLU A 223 28.15 4.87 30.83
CA GLU A 223 29.13 3.90 31.36
C GLU A 223 28.58 2.46 31.27
N ILE A 224 28.19 2.04 30.06
CA ILE A 224 27.74 0.68 29.79
C ILE A 224 28.68 0.10 28.76
N ASP A 225 29.38 -0.95 29.17
CA ASP A 225 30.17 -1.76 28.27
C ASP A 225 29.22 -2.61 27.40
N ILE A 226 29.40 -2.54 26.09
CA ILE A 226 28.60 -3.28 25.11
C ILE A 226 29.52 -4.18 24.31
N THR A 227 29.26 -5.48 24.37
CA THR A 227 29.95 -6.48 23.55
C THR A 227 28.96 -7.08 22.55
N ALA A 228 29.28 -7.01 21.26
CA ALA A 228 28.50 -7.64 20.18
C ALA A 228 29.18 -8.96 19.77
N TYR A 229 28.40 -10.03 19.66
CA TYR A 229 28.93 -11.38 19.45
C TYR A 229 28.66 -11.85 18.03
N ARG A 230 29.73 -12.30 17.35
CA ARG A 230 29.71 -12.73 15.95
C ARG A 230 30.38 -14.09 15.84
N PRO A 231 29.66 -15.13 15.42
CA PRO A 231 30.18 -16.50 15.38
C PRO A 231 31.00 -16.75 14.11
N SER A 232 30.83 -15.92 13.06
CA SER A 232 31.61 -15.91 11.82
C SER A 232 31.86 -14.47 11.36
N ALA A 233 32.60 -14.28 10.27
CA ALA A 233 32.82 -12.99 9.63
C ALA A 233 31.51 -12.41 9.08
N GLY A 234 30.69 -11.82 9.95
CA GLY A 234 29.37 -11.34 9.60
C GLY A 234 28.49 -10.97 10.79
N ARG A 235 27.24 -11.46 10.75
CA ARG A 235 26.07 -11.11 11.58
C ARG A 235 26.29 -11.18 13.09
N ALA A 236 25.91 -10.11 13.80
CA ALA A 236 25.79 -10.11 15.26
C ALA A 236 24.43 -10.68 15.68
N TRP A 237 24.45 -11.75 16.49
CA TRP A 237 23.25 -12.49 16.91
C TRP A 237 22.82 -12.16 18.35
N LEU A 238 23.74 -11.71 19.20
CA LEU A 238 23.42 -11.18 20.53
C LEU A 238 24.35 -10.03 20.93
N TYR A 239 23.86 -9.24 21.88
CA TYR A 239 24.58 -8.14 22.52
C TYR A 239 24.55 -8.35 24.03
N ILE A 240 25.69 -8.17 24.69
CA ILE A 240 25.80 -8.20 26.15
C ILE A 240 26.11 -6.78 26.62
N LEU A 241 25.25 -6.26 27.50
CA LEU A 241 25.36 -4.94 28.07
C LEU A 241 25.73 -5.06 29.56
N ARG A 242 26.82 -4.42 29.96
CA ARG A 242 27.37 -4.43 31.31
C ARG A 242 27.36 -3.01 31.89
N PRO A 243 26.30 -2.61 32.59
CA PRO A 243 26.32 -1.40 33.42
C PRO A 243 27.35 -1.50 34.56
N ALA A 244 27.83 -0.35 35.04
CA ALA A 244 28.82 -0.25 36.13
C ALA A 244 28.39 -0.87 37.48
N ASN A 245 27.11 -1.21 37.65
CA ASN A 245 26.55 -1.80 38.88
C ASN A 245 26.77 -3.33 39.00
N GLY A 246 27.46 -3.96 38.04
CA GLY A 246 27.76 -5.40 38.03
C GLY A 246 26.62 -6.28 37.52
N ARG A 247 25.47 -5.70 37.14
CA ARG A 247 24.40 -6.40 36.41
C ARG A 247 24.85 -6.69 34.99
N VAL A 248 24.24 -7.70 34.38
CA VAL A 248 24.47 -8.04 32.97
C VAL A 248 23.12 -8.16 32.27
N TRP A 249 22.98 -7.55 31.10
CA TRP A 249 21.80 -7.69 30.28
C TRP A 249 22.15 -8.35 28.94
N LEU A 250 21.33 -9.33 28.56
CA LEU A 250 21.40 -9.97 27.26
C LEU A 250 20.32 -9.37 26.37
N TYR A 251 20.74 -8.87 25.20
CA TYR A 251 19.85 -8.35 24.18
C TYR A 251 19.99 -9.12 22.87
N MET A 252 18.88 -9.69 22.40
CA MET A 252 18.75 -10.40 21.13
C MET A 252 17.59 -9.77 20.37
N PRO A 253 17.83 -8.71 19.58
CA PRO A 253 16.75 -7.90 19.01
C PRO A 253 15.80 -8.67 18.10
N TYR A 254 16.18 -9.86 17.62
CA TYR A 254 15.42 -10.71 16.72
C TYR A 254 14.58 -11.79 17.43
N ASP A 255 14.71 -11.94 18.75
CA ASP A 255 14.08 -13.01 19.52
C ASP A 255 12.82 -12.51 20.26
N GLU A 256 11.79 -13.34 20.40
CA GLU A 256 10.62 -13.05 21.25
C GLU A 256 11.03 -12.76 22.71
N GLN A 257 12.09 -13.43 23.16
CA GLN A 257 12.75 -13.18 24.42
C GLN A 257 13.88 -12.16 24.31
N ALA A 258 13.63 -11.07 23.57
CA ALA A 258 14.66 -10.09 23.19
C ALA A 258 15.53 -9.59 24.33
N PHE A 259 14.96 -9.36 25.52
CA PHE A 259 15.68 -8.80 26.65
C PHE A 259 15.61 -9.68 27.90
N ARG A 260 16.74 -9.87 28.59
CA ARG A 260 16.82 -10.56 29.89
C ARG A 260 17.95 -9.99 30.75
N GLY A 261 17.66 -9.76 32.04
CA GLY A 261 18.64 -9.28 33.01
C GLY A 261 19.16 -10.36 33.96
N PHE A 262 20.43 -10.25 34.32
CA PHE A 262 21.17 -11.20 35.16
C PHE A 262 21.94 -10.48 36.28
N ALA A 263 22.18 -11.21 37.35
CA ALA A 263 22.93 -10.71 38.50
C ALA A 263 24.45 -10.60 38.24
N SER A 264 24.98 -11.37 37.29
CA SER A 264 26.41 -11.38 36.93
C SER A 264 26.64 -12.09 35.58
N ASP A 265 27.85 -11.97 35.02
CA ASP A 265 28.28 -12.72 33.83
C ASP A 265 28.14 -14.23 34.03
N GLN A 266 28.42 -14.73 35.24
CA GLN A 266 28.32 -16.16 35.54
C GLN A 266 26.87 -16.65 35.51
N ALA A 267 25.92 -15.87 36.03
CA ALA A 267 24.49 -16.20 35.97
C ALA A 267 23.97 -16.19 34.52
N MET A 268 24.42 -15.23 33.72
CA MET A 268 24.12 -15.17 32.29
C MET A 268 24.69 -16.38 31.55
N ALA A 269 25.97 -16.72 31.78
CA ALA A 269 26.62 -17.86 31.15
C ALA A 269 25.93 -19.19 31.47
N HIS A 270 25.52 -19.38 32.72
CA HIS A 270 24.75 -20.55 33.14
C HIS A 270 23.44 -20.70 32.36
N TRP A 271 22.68 -19.61 32.26
CA TRP A 271 21.43 -19.57 31.51
C TRP A 271 21.66 -19.80 30.01
N LEU A 272 22.63 -19.11 29.43
CA LEU A 272 22.91 -19.17 27.99
C LEU A 272 23.34 -20.58 27.57
N ARG A 273 24.17 -21.27 28.36
CA ARG A 273 24.52 -22.68 28.11
C ARG A 273 23.29 -23.58 28.12
N GLY A 274 22.44 -23.43 29.16
CA GLY A 274 21.24 -24.25 29.29
C GLY A 274 20.24 -24.02 28.16
N TRP A 275 20.07 -22.76 27.73
CA TRP A 275 19.18 -22.41 26.64
C TRP A 275 19.73 -22.84 25.28
N ALA A 276 21.01 -22.58 24.98
CA ALA A 276 21.65 -23.02 23.74
C ALA A 276 21.69 -24.55 23.60
N GLY A 277 21.76 -25.29 24.72
CA GLY A 277 21.67 -26.76 24.73
C GLY A 277 20.25 -27.31 24.50
N SER A 278 19.22 -26.48 24.52
CA SER A 278 17.83 -26.90 24.25
C SER A 278 17.52 -26.89 22.76
N THR A 279 16.57 -27.73 22.32
CA THR A 279 16.13 -27.77 20.92
C THR A 279 15.59 -26.43 20.44
N ASP A 280 14.78 -25.75 21.26
CA ASP A 280 14.21 -24.44 20.92
C ASP A 280 15.27 -23.35 20.87
N GLY A 281 16.15 -23.27 21.87
CA GLY A 281 17.23 -22.28 21.89
C GLY A 281 18.19 -22.46 20.72
N MET A 282 18.63 -23.68 20.42
CA MET A 282 19.50 -23.93 19.25
C MET A 282 18.79 -23.56 17.93
N LYS A 283 17.50 -23.89 17.77
CA LYS A 283 16.73 -23.49 16.57
C LYS A 283 16.72 -21.97 16.39
N ARG A 284 16.44 -21.21 17.47
CA ARG A 284 16.41 -19.74 17.45
C ARG A 284 17.79 -19.14 17.18
N LEU A 285 18.84 -19.68 17.80
CA LEU A 285 20.21 -19.26 17.58
C LEU A 285 20.68 -19.46 16.14
N ARG A 286 20.32 -20.59 15.52
CA ARG A 286 20.62 -20.85 14.11
C ARG A 286 19.93 -19.83 13.20
N ALA A 287 18.63 -19.58 13.40
CA ALA A 287 17.90 -18.59 12.61
C ALA A 287 18.48 -17.16 12.77
N ALA A 288 19.00 -16.84 13.95
CA ALA A 288 19.65 -15.55 14.22
C ALA A 288 21.09 -15.46 13.68
N ALA A 289 21.78 -16.58 13.46
CA ALA A 289 23.18 -16.58 13.01
C ALA A 289 23.34 -16.86 11.51
N VAL A 290 22.43 -17.60 10.90
CA VAL A 290 22.46 -18.03 9.49
C VAL A 290 21.24 -17.43 8.81
N ALA A 291 21.44 -16.40 7.97
CA ALA A 291 20.33 -15.69 7.33
C ALA A 291 19.79 -16.48 6.13
N GLN A 292 20.67 -17.16 5.38
CA GLN A 292 20.31 -18.09 4.29
C GLN A 292 21.34 -19.20 4.15
N GLU A 293 20.96 -20.45 4.45
CA GLU A 293 21.85 -21.63 4.40
C GLU A 293 22.53 -21.84 3.03
N HIS A 294 21.96 -21.29 1.94
CA HIS A 294 22.40 -21.50 0.56
C HIS A 294 23.29 -20.38 -0.01
N LEU A 295 23.40 -19.23 0.67
CA LEU A 295 24.10 -18.04 0.19
C LEU A 295 25.26 -17.59 1.10
N ASP A 296 25.29 -18.04 2.35
CA ASP A 296 26.39 -17.71 3.25
C ASP A 296 27.67 -18.45 2.79
N ASP A 297 28.81 -17.74 2.70
CA ASP A 297 30.10 -18.33 2.30
C ASP A 297 30.64 -19.35 3.34
N ALA A 298 30.18 -19.27 4.59
CA ALA A 298 30.64 -20.10 5.71
C ALA A 298 29.57 -20.38 6.80
N PRO A 299 28.37 -20.89 6.47
CA PRO A 299 27.33 -21.21 7.45
C PRO A 299 27.85 -22.24 8.47
N GLN A 300 28.76 -23.12 8.04
CA GLN A 300 29.34 -24.15 8.89
C GLN A 300 30.17 -23.58 10.04
N GLU A 301 30.92 -22.50 9.84
CA GLU A 301 31.72 -21.86 10.91
C GLU A 301 30.81 -21.27 11.99
N ALA A 302 29.73 -20.59 11.57
CA ALA A 302 28.75 -20.04 12.50
C ALA A 302 28.04 -21.14 13.29
N LEU A 303 27.63 -22.21 12.60
CA LEU A 303 27.00 -23.37 13.22
C LEU A 303 27.93 -24.09 14.20
N ASP A 304 29.21 -24.25 13.86
CA ASP A 304 30.21 -24.86 14.72
C ASP A 304 30.45 -24.02 15.98
N ALA A 305 30.52 -22.69 15.86
CA ALA A 305 30.65 -21.79 17.01
C ALA A 305 29.43 -21.87 17.95
N LEU A 306 28.21 -21.93 17.40
CA LEU A 306 26.99 -22.12 18.20
C LEU A 306 26.96 -23.49 18.90
N GLN A 307 27.40 -24.55 18.21
CA GLN A 307 27.51 -25.89 18.79
C GLN A 307 28.54 -25.95 19.91
N GLN A 308 29.70 -25.30 19.75
CA GLN A 308 30.72 -25.20 20.81
C GLN A 308 30.20 -24.47 22.04
N LEU A 309 29.38 -23.43 21.85
CA LEU A 309 28.74 -22.71 22.94
C LEU A 309 27.74 -23.59 23.68
N ALA A 310 26.89 -24.34 22.96
CA ALA A 310 25.95 -25.29 23.56
C ALA A 310 26.66 -26.45 24.28
N ALA A 311 27.78 -26.94 23.75
CA ALA A 311 28.57 -28.04 24.29
C ALA A 311 29.60 -27.60 25.35
N SER A 312 29.59 -26.33 25.78
CA SER A 312 30.57 -25.79 26.72
C SER A 312 30.58 -26.56 28.06
N PRO A 313 31.74 -27.03 28.55
CA PRO A 313 31.82 -27.92 29.72
C PRO A 313 31.54 -27.22 31.06
N SER A 314 31.64 -25.89 31.12
CA SER A 314 31.39 -25.09 32.33
C SER A 314 30.99 -23.66 31.99
N ASP A 315 30.45 -22.92 32.96
CA ASP A 315 30.06 -21.51 32.76
C ASP A 315 31.31 -20.65 32.44
N ALA A 316 32.45 -20.98 33.06
CA ALA A 316 33.72 -20.32 32.80
C ALA A 316 34.25 -20.58 31.38
N ALA A 317 34.10 -21.81 30.87
CA ALA A 317 34.49 -22.14 29.50
C ALA A 317 33.64 -21.37 28.48
N LEU A 318 32.33 -21.24 28.73
CA LEU A 318 31.44 -20.45 27.88
C LEU A 318 31.86 -18.97 27.88
N LEU A 319 32.18 -18.38 29.04
CA LEU A 319 32.63 -16.99 29.12
C LEU A 319 33.92 -16.74 28.31
N VAL A 320 34.84 -17.71 28.28
CA VAL A 320 36.06 -17.63 27.46
C VAL A 320 35.71 -17.65 25.97
N LEU A 321 34.80 -18.52 25.52
CA LEU A 321 34.34 -18.55 24.13
C LEU A 321 33.66 -17.24 23.73
N LEU A 322 32.83 -16.70 24.62
CA LEU A 322 32.24 -15.38 24.46
C LEU A 322 33.35 -14.32 24.29
N GLN A 323 34.33 -14.25 25.20
CA GLN A 323 35.42 -13.27 25.09
C GLN A 323 36.21 -13.37 23.77
N GLN A 324 36.37 -14.56 23.20
CA GLN A 324 37.07 -14.77 21.93
C GLN A 324 36.26 -14.36 20.70
N SER A 325 34.93 -14.44 20.76
CA SER A 325 33.99 -14.16 19.66
C SER A 325 33.30 -12.79 19.77
N GLY A 326 33.49 -12.10 20.90
CA GLY A 326 32.93 -10.79 21.18
C GLY A 326 33.80 -9.66 20.63
N THR A 327 33.18 -8.66 20.01
CA THR A 327 33.82 -7.39 19.69
C THR A 327 33.24 -6.29 20.56
N GLN A 328 34.11 -5.43 21.09
CA GLN A 328 33.68 -4.24 21.80
C GLN A 328 32.97 -3.28 20.85
N ALA A 329 31.78 -2.82 21.22
CA ALA A 329 31.06 -1.82 20.44
C ALA A 329 31.73 -0.44 20.56
N VAL A 330 31.66 0.34 19.48
CA VAL A 330 32.12 1.73 19.45
C VAL A 330 30.90 2.66 19.47
N GLY A 331 30.75 3.45 20.52
CA GLY A 331 29.62 4.36 20.72
C GLY A 331 28.40 3.67 21.35
N SER A 332 27.20 4.18 21.07
CA SER A 332 25.95 3.69 21.67
C SER A 332 25.47 2.38 21.06
N LEU A 333 24.63 1.62 21.79
CA LEU A 333 23.96 0.41 21.28
C LEU A 333 23.30 0.65 19.91
N PHE A 334 22.64 1.78 19.71
CA PHE A 334 21.93 2.07 18.45
C PHE A 334 22.88 2.35 17.29
N THR A 335 24.08 2.86 17.58
CA THR A 335 25.15 3.00 16.57
C THR A 335 25.63 1.62 16.15
N GLN A 336 25.84 0.73 17.13
CA GLN A 336 26.22 -0.66 16.89
C GLN A 336 25.17 -1.44 16.08
N LEU A 337 23.89 -1.37 16.49
CA LEU A 337 22.77 -2.02 15.78
C LEU A 337 22.67 -1.54 14.33
N ARG A 338 22.83 -0.23 14.09
CA ARG A 338 22.83 0.35 12.74
C ARG A 338 23.99 -0.17 11.91
N ASP A 339 25.19 -0.20 12.47
CA ASP A 339 26.39 -0.61 11.74
C ASP A 339 26.38 -2.11 11.42
N ASP A 340 25.83 -2.93 12.32
CA ASP A 340 25.60 -4.35 12.09
C ASP A 340 24.55 -4.58 10.99
N ALA A 341 23.42 -3.87 11.06
CA ALA A 341 22.39 -3.89 10.02
C ALA A 341 22.90 -3.43 8.65
N ARG A 342 23.74 -2.39 8.62
CA ARG A 342 24.37 -1.89 7.39
C ARG A 342 25.39 -2.87 6.83
N SER A 343 26.22 -3.46 7.69
CA SER A 343 27.22 -4.43 7.27
C SER A 343 26.58 -5.69 6.70
N ASP A 344 25.48 -6.16 7.31
CA ASP A 344 24.68 -7.29 6.86
C ASP A 344 24.11 -7.05 5.44
N MET A 345 23.42 -5.92 5.25
CA MET A 345 22.86 -5.57 3.93
C MET A 345 23.95 -5.40 2.86
N ARG A 346 25.10 -4.81 3.21
CA ARG A 346 26.26 -4.69 2.31
C ARG A 346 26.85 -6.04 1.94
N HIS A 347 26.91 -6.96 2.90
CA HIS A 347 27.40 -8.31 2.65
C HIS A 347 26.48 -9.02 1.65
N ASN A 348 25.15 -8.98 1.87
CA ASN A 348 24.17 -9.57 0.96
C ASN A 348 24.25 -8.98 -0.45
N ALA A 349 24.41 -7.65 -0.58
CA ALA A 349 24.58 -6.99 -1.89
C ALA A 349 25.92 -7.33 -2.59
N LYS A 350 26.94 -7.79 -1.86
CA LYS A 350 28.20 -8.27 -2.45
C LYS A 350 28.09 -9.67 -3.02
N LEU A 351 27.18 -10.50 -2.51
CA LEU A 351 26.91 -11.84 -3.02
C LEU A 351 26.25 -11.80 -4.41
N MET A 352 25.68 -10.66 -4.81
CA MET A 352 25.12 -10.47 -6.14
C MET A 352 26.19 -10.54 -7.23
N VAL A 353 25.89 -11.28 -8.30
CA VAL A 353 26.79 -11.49 -9.44
C VAL A 353 26.84 -10.25 -10.34
N ASP A 354 28.04 -9.70 -10.55
CA ASP A 354 28.25 -8.57 -11.45
C ASP A 354 28.49 -8.97 -12.91
N ASN A 355 28.47 -8.01 -13.83
CA ASN A 355 28.64 -8.28 -15.25
C ASN A 355 30.01 -8.90 -15.59
N SER A 356 31.05 -8.63 -14.79
CA SER A 356 32.39 -9.20 -15.02
C SER A 356 32.45 -10.67 -14.63
N GLN A 357 31.80 -11.05 -13.54
CA GLN A 357 31.65 -12.43 -13.09
C GLN A 357 30.76 -13.21 -14.06
N LEU A 358 29.67 -12.59 -14.54
CA LEU A 358 28.77 -13.19 -15.53
C LEU A 358 29.50 -13.48 -16.85
N ARG A 359 30.31 -12.53 -17.34
CA ARG A 359 31.17 -12.73 -18.53
C ARG A 359 32.19 -13.86 -18.35
N LYS A 360 32.83 -13.94 -17.18
CA LYS A 360 33.79 -15.02 -16.88
C LYS A 360 33.10 -16.38 -16.82
N ALA A 361 31.91 -16.46 -16.25
CA ALA A 361 31.13 -17.69 -16.20
C ALA A 361 30.73 -18.17 -17.61
N MET A 362 30.30 -17.25 -18.49
CA MET A 362 29.98 -17.54 -19.89
C MET A 362 31.21 -18.06 -20.67
N LEU A 363 32.36 -17.39 -20.53
CA LEU A 363 33.61 -17.81 -21.20
C LEU A 363 34.07 -19.22 -20.79
N ASN A 364 33.76 -19.63 -19.55
CA ASN A 364 34.15 -20.94 -19.04
C ASN A 364 33.10 -22.04 -19.28
N GLY A 365 31.98 -21.74 -19.95
CA GLY A 365 30.93 -22.71 -20.30
C GLY A 365 30.18 -23.30 -19.09
N TYR A 366 30.28 -22.68 -17.92
CA TYR A 366 29.61 -23.18 -16.72
C TYR A 366 28.12 -22.85 -16.74
N LEU A 367 27.31 -23.82 -17.16
CA LEU A 367 25.84 -23.77 -17.09
C LEU A 367 25.33 -23.48 -15.66
N ALA A 368 26.09 -23.87 -14.64
CA ALA A 368 25.74 -23.71 -13.22
C ALA A 368 25.57 -22.24 -12.78
N ALA A 369 26.24 -21.27 -13.41
CA ALA A 369 26.08 -19.85 -13.07
C ALA A 369 24.71 -19.28 -13.48
N PHE A 370 24.03 -19.92 -14.43
CA PHE A 370 22.67 -19.57 -14.86
C PHE A 370 21.58 -20.33 -14.10
N ILE A 371 21.93 -21.47 -13.49
CA ILE A 371 20.99 -22.31 -12.72
C ILE A 371 20.70 -21.72 -11.33
N ASN A 372 21.64 -20.97 -10.73
CA ASN A 372 21.45 -20.33 -9.45
C ASN A 372 20.81 -18.93 -9.60
N ILE A 373 19.53 -18.88 -9.98
CA ILE A 373 18.71 -17.65 -10.04
C ILE A 373 18.77 -16.87 -8.70
N SER A 374 18.95 -17.59 -7.58
CA SER A 374 19.12 -17.03 -6.23
C SER A 374 20.34 -16.13 -6.05
N ALA A 375 21.37 -16.22 -6.90
CA ALA A 375 22.56 -15.36 -6.82
C ALA A 375 22.42 -14.04 -7.61
N LEU A 376 21.48 -13.98 -8.56
CA LEU A 376 21.18 -12.78 -9.36
C LEU A 376 20.15 -11.87 -8.66
N LEU A 377 19.22 -12.48 -7.94
CA LEU A 377 18.30 -11.84 -7.02
C LEU A 377 18.56 -12.39 -5.63
N VAL A 378 19.80 -12.30 -5.10
CA VAL A 378 19.99 -12.51 -3.66
C VAL A 378 18.92 -11.68 -3.02
N PRO A 379 17.88 -12.28 -2.39
CA PRO A 379 16.87 -11.46 -1.79
C PRO A 379 17.70 -10.64 -0.83
N LEU A 380 17.63 -9.32 -0.92
CA LEU A 380 17.83 -8.51 0.27
C LEU A 380 16.63 -8.86 1.16
N SER A 381 16.62 -10.13 1.61
CA SER A 381 15.74 -10.72 2.59
C SER A 381 15.69 -9.71 3.72
N PRO A 382 14.58 -9.60 4.44
CA PRO A 382 14.53 -8.81 5.65
C PRO A 382 15.62 -9.31 6.60
N GLY A 383 16.82 -8.75 6.44
CA GLY A 383 18.02 -9.16 7.15
C GLY A 383 17.91 -8.67 8.57
N ILE A 384 19.06 -8.59 9.23
CA ILE A 384 19.16 -8.03 10.58
C ILE A 384 18.44 -6.68 10.69
N SER A 385 18.59 -5.82 9.68
CA SER A 385 18.02 -4.48 9.63
C SER A 385 16.52 -4.48 9.91
N LEU A 386 15.74 -5.25 9.17
CA LEU A 386 14.29 -5.28 9.34
C LEU A 386 13.87 -6.13 10.53
N ALA A 387 14.59 -7.21 10.84
CA ALA A 387 14.29 -8.05 12.00
C ALA A 387 14.50 -7.31 13.34
N ILE A 388 15.48 -6.40 13.45
CA ILE A 388 15.62 -5.52 14.65
C ILE A 388 14.38 -4.64 14.82
N LEU A 389 13.84 -4.11 13.72
CA LEU A 389 12.74 -3.16 13.76
C LEU A 389 11.38 -3.86 13.94
N ALA A 390 11.21 -5.01 13.29
CA ALA A 390 9.97 -5.78 13.23
C ALA A 390 9.85 -6.85 14.31
N ALA A 391 10.80 -6.97 15.24
CA ALA A 391 10.59 -7.80 16.43
C ALA A 391 9.59 -7.12 17.38
N SER A 392 8.29 -7.38 17.18
CA SER A 392 7.20 -6.85 18.02
C SER A 392 7.09 -7.50 19.40
N VAL A 393 6.11 -7.08 20.19
CA VAL A 393 5.86 -7.59 21.56
C VAL A 393 4.98 -8.84 21.59
N THR A 394 4.40 -9.24 20.46
CA THR A 394 3.29 -10.19 20.40
C THR A 394 3.55 -11.42 19.54
N LYS A 395 4.33 -11.31 18.44
CA LYS A 395 4.40 -12.37 17.39
C LYS A 395 5.72 -12.41 16.60
N VAL A 396 6.86 -12.13 17.23
CA VAL A 396 8.16 -11.93 16.53
C VAL A 396 8.59 -13.09 15.63
N TRP A 397 8.41 -14.35 16.06
CA TRP A 397 8.89 -15.46 15.25
C TRP A 397 7.93 -15.74 14.09
N LEU A 398 6.61 -15.64 14.28
CA LEU A 398 5.63 -15.88 13.21
C LEU A 398 5.62 -14.77 12.16
N ASP A 399 5.71 -13.48 12.52
CA ASP A 399 5.58 -12.40 11.53
C ASP A 399 6.87 -12.21 10.69
N VAL A 400 8.06 -12.52 11.25
CA VAL A 400 9.33 -12.56 10.50
C VAL A 400 9.44 -13.85 9.68
N ASP A 401 9.00 -15.01 10.20
CA ASP A 401 8.88 -16.26 9.43
C ASP A 401 7.85 -16.09 8.29
N THR A 402 6.72 -15.43 8.54
CA THR A 402 5.76 -15.00 7.51
C THR A 402 6.38 -14.01 6.54
N ALA A 403 7.21 -13.04 6.95
CA ALA A 403 7.88 -12.12 6.03
C ALA A 403 8.99 -12.80 5.17
N VAL A 404 9.68 -13.79 5.75
CA VAL A 404 10.72 -14.59 5.09
C VAL A 404 10.11 -15.64 4.16
N HIS A 405 8.96 -16.21 4.53
CA HIS A 405 8.17 -17.15 3.72
C HIS A 405 7.05 -16.48 2.94
N ALA A 406 6.94 -15.16 3.00
CA ALA A 406 5.93 -14.38 2.29
C ALA A 406 6.07 -14.67 0.82
N ARG A 407 4.96 -15.06 0.21
CA ARG A 407 4.92 -15.41 -1.21
C ARG A 407 5.07 -14.16 -2.06
N SER A 408 4.68 -12.99 -1.52
CA SER A 408 4.79 -11.71 -2.23
C SER A 408 5.56 -10.64 -1.46
N ARG A 409 6.08 -9.69 -2.22
CA ARG A 409 6.70 -8.46 -1.69
C ARG A 409 5.74 -7.69 -0.77
N GLN A 410 4.45 -7.65 -1.11
CA GLN A 410 3.46 -6.85 -0.40
C GLN A 410 3.14 -7.47 0.97
N GLU A 411 2.88 -8.78 1.01
CA GLU A 411 2.67 -9.53 2.26
C GLU A 411 3.83 -9.32 3.23
N ARG A 412 5.06 -9.34 2.70
CA ARG A 412 6.27 -9.03 3.47
C ARG A 412 6.25 -7.61 4.03
N GLN A 413 5.94 -6.59 3.23
CA GLN A 413 5.92 -5.20 3.68
C GLN A 413 4.83 -4.95 4.73
N ASP A 414 3.64 -5.53 4.56
CA ASP A 414 2.53 -5.35 5.50
C ASP A 414 2.79 -6.04 6.85
N ALA A 415 3.38 -7.24 6.84
CA ALA A 415 3.81 -7.93 8.05
C ALA A 415 4.86 -7.09 8.83
N LEU A 416 5.88 -6.59 8.13
CA LEU A 416 6.92 -5.75 8.73
C LEU A 416 6.35 -4.44 9.29
N ARG A 417 5.46 -3.79 8.54
CA ARG A 417 4.78 -2.57 8.97
C ARG A 417 3.94 -2.81 10.22
N GLY A 418 3.13 -3.86 10.24
CA GLY A 418 2.31 -4.24 11.39
C GLY A 418 3.15 -4.42 12.67
N ALA A 419 4.28 -5.10 12.56
CA ALA A 419 5.17 -5.36 13.69
C ALA A 419 5.89 -4.10 14.21
N ILE A 420 6.24 -3.16 13.32
CA ILE A 420 6.77 -1.84 13.72
C ILE A 420 5.68 -1.03 14.44
N LEU A 421 4.43 -1.05 13.94
CA LEU A 421 3.30 -0.38 14.60
C LEU A 421 3.04 -0.96 16.00
N ASP A 422 3.08 -2.28 16.18
CA ASP A 422 2.99 -2.92 17.50
C ASP A 422 4.07 -2.40 18.46
N SER A 423 5.30 -2.26 17.96
CA SER A 423 6.43 -1.71 18.74
C SER A 423 6.20 -0.25 19.12
N ILE A 424 5.64 0.56 18.21
CA ILE A 424 5.25 1.96 18.50
C ILE A 424 4.17 2.01 19.58
N PHE A 425 3.11 1.19 19.48
CA PHE A 425 2.06 1.10 20.51
C PHE A 425 2.64 0.73 21.88
N ALA A 426 3.51 -0.29 21.90
CA ALA A 426 4.15 -0.74 23.13
C ALA A 426 5.04 0.36 23.74
N ALA A 427 5.91 1.00 22.94
CA ALA A 427 6.84 2.04 23.39
C ALA A 427 6.13 3.31 23.87
N LEU A 428 5.02 3.68 23.24
CA LEU A 428 4.22 4.84 23.61
C LEU A 428 3.21 4.56 24.73
N ASN A 429 3.11 3.32 25.23
CA ASN A 429 2.08 2.92 26.19
C ASN A 429 0.65 3.14 25.68
N MET A 430 0.43 3.04 24.36
CA MET A 430 -0.90 3.17 23.78
C MET A 430 -1.71 1.88 23.95
N ILE A 431 -3.03 2.04 24.02
CA ILE A 431 -4.00 0.94 23.97
C ILE A 431 -5.07 1.37 22.96
N GLU A 432 -5.37 0.54 21.97
CA GLU A 432 -6.43 0.87 21.02
C GLU A 432 -7.80 0.82 21.71
N VAL A 433 -8.60 1.85 21.51
CA VAL A 433 -9.90 2.04 22.17
C VAL A 433 -10.89 2.53 21.12
N GLY A 434 -12.02 1.83 20.96
CA GLY A 434 -13.19 2.32 20.22
C GLY A 434 -13.16 2.16 18.70
N LEU A 435 -12.22 1.39 18.17
CA LEU A 435 -11.91 1.36 16.73
C LEU A 435 -12.04 0.00 16.04
N GLY A 436 -12.27 -1.10 16.78
CA GLY A 436 -12.49 -2.46 16.22
C GLY A 436 -11.27 -3.10 15.52
N ASN A 437 -10.38 -2.28 14.95
CA ASN A 437 -9.19 -2.67 14.20
C ASN A 437 -7.91 -2.29 14.97
N THR A 438 -6.97 -3.23 15.01
CA THR A 438 -5.63 -3.02 15.60
C THR A 438 -4.90 -1.94 14.80
N HIS A 439 -4.38 -0.91 15.48
CA HIS A 439 -3.58 0.19 14.91
C HIS A 439 -4.29 1.26 14.07
N ALA A 440 -5.62 1.27 13.97
CA ALA A 440 -6.35 2.23 13.14
C ALA A 440 -5.96 3.70 13.46
N SER A 441 -5.76 4.02 14.75
CA SER A 441 -5.36 5.36 15.20
C SER A 441 -3.99 5.85 14.67
N LEU A 442 -3.06 4.93 14.40
CA LEU A 442 -1.72 5.21 13.86
C LEU A 442 -1.64 4.99 12.34
N ALA A 443 -2.42 4.05 11.81
CA ALA A 443 -2.50 3.78 10.38
C ALA A 443 -3.25 4.89 9.63
N TYR A 444 -4.12 5.64 10.32
CA TYR A 444 -4.82 6.77 9.73
C TYR A 444 -3.86 7.86 9.24
N ARG A 445 -3.90 8.09 7.93
CA ARG A 445 -3.26 9.24 7.28
C ARG A 445 -4.33 10.31 7.08
N ALA A 446 -4.18 11.44 7.76
CA ALA A 446 -5.04 12.58 7.56
C ALA A 446 -4.99 13.01 6.08
N PRO A 447 -6.15 13.21 5.42
CA PRO A 447 -6.17 13.69 4.06
C PRO A 447 -5.66 15.14 3.98
N PHE A 448 -5.25 15.60 2.80
CA PHE A 448 -4.63 16.92 2.65
C PHE A 448 -5.54 18.09 3.07
N HIS A 449 -6.85 17.95 2.91
CA HIS A 449 -7.83 18.93 3.40
C HIS A 449 -8.04 18.89 4.94
N GLU A 450 -7.31 18.04 5.68
CA GLU A 450 -7.20 18.02 7.15
C GLU A 450 -5.81 18.48 7.66
N THR A 451 -4.82 18.79 6.80
CA THR A 451 -3.48 19.14 7.28
C THR A 451 -3.22 20.64 7.42
N ASP A 452 -3.59 21.44 6.40
CA ASP A 452 -3.12 22.83 6.26
C ASP A 452 -4.27 23.85 6.27
N VAL A 453 -5.29 23.59 7.09
CA VAL A 453 -6.49 24.43 7.13
C VAL A 453 -6.35 25.54 8.19
N PRO A 454 -6.46 26.83 7.82
CA PRO A 454 -6.39 27.94 8.76
C PRO A 454 -7.71 28.09 9.55
N LEU A 455 -7.99 27.13 10.44
CA LEU A 455 -9.24 27.09 11.23
C LEU A 455 -9.47 28.34 12.08
N SER A 456 -8.42 29.08 12.42
CA SER A 456 -8.54 30.35 13.14
C SER A 456 -9.33 31.41 12.38
N GLU A 457 -9.41 31.30 11.05
CA GLU A 457 -10.14 32.22 10.18
C GLU A 457 -11.58 31.79 9.92
N TRP A 458 -11.97 30.59 10.36
CA TRP A 458 -13.29 30.02 10.08
C TRP A 458 -14.33 30.53 11.09
N PRO A 459 -15.39 31.22 10.64
CA PRO A 459 -16.48 31.66 11.53
C PRO A 459 -17.36 30.49 12.00
N LYS A 460 -18.13 30.76 13.05
CA LYS A 460 -19.21 29.88 13.54
C LYS A 460 -20.31 29.74 12.49
N VAL A 461 -20.75 28.50 12.26
CA VAL A 461 -21.93 28.18 11.45
C VAL A 461 -23.20 28.50 12.23
N THR A 462 -24.10 29.28 11.62
CA THR A 462 -25.37 29.68 12.26
C THR A 462 -26.42 28.54 12.26
N GLN A 463 -26.44 27.72 11.20
CA GLN A 463 -27.39 26.60 11.03
C GLN A 463 -26.62 25.28 10.77
N PRO A 464 -26.02 24.68 11.80
CA PRO A 464 -25.19 23.49 11.64
C PRO A 464 -25.97 22.27 11.16
N GLN A 465 -27.27 22.16 11.49
CA GLN A 465 -28.08 20.98 11.15
C GLN A 465 -28.07 20.69 9.65
N ARG A 466 -28.23 21.72 8.80
CA ARG A 466 -28.24 21.56 7.33
C ARG A 466 -26.95 21.02 6.74
N LEU A 467 -25.81 21.19 7.43
CA LEU A 467 -24.50 20.70 7.00
C LEU A 467 -24.16 19.32 7.58
N LEU A 468 -24.92 18.88 8.60
CA LEU A 468 -24.64 17.70 9.40
C LEU A 468 -25.78 16.68 9.36
N GLU A 469 -26.75 16.81 8.45
CA GLU A 469 -27.94 15.93 8.41
C GLU A 469 -27.55 14.44 8.31
N ASP A 470 -26.53 14.12 7.51
CA ASP A 470 -26.04 12.75 7.32
C ASP A 470 -25.16 12.23 8.47
N GLU A 471 -24.70 13.11 9.35
CA GLU A 471 -23.73 12.80 10.41
C GLU A 471 -24.39 12.69 11.79
N GLN A 472 -25.70 12.97 11.86
CA GLN A 472 -26.47 12.84 13.08
C GLN A 472 -26.55 11.36 13.48
N ALA A 473 -26.17 11.06 14.72
CA ALA A 473 -26.31 9.72 15.27
C ALA A 473 -27.65 9.54 15.97
N ASN A 474 -28.07 8.28 16.12
CA ASN A 474 -29.21 7.90 16.96
C ASN A 474 -28.75 7.42 18.34
N GLU A 475 -27.81 8.14 18.96
CA GLU A 475 -27.22 7.73 20.23
C GLU A 475 -27.72 8.49 21.46
N VAL A 476 -27.82 7.78 22.59
CA VAL A 476 -28.29 8.37 23.86
C VAL A 476 -27.09 8.72 24.74
N LEU A 477 -26.78 10.01 24.84
CA LEU A 477 -25.61 10.49 25.59
C LEU A 477 -25.80 10.54 27.11
N GLU A 478 -27.05 10.44 27.58
CA GLU A 478 -27.37 10.44 29.01
C GLU A 478 -26.78 9.20 29.70
N GLY A 479 -26.07 9.40 30.81
CA GLY A 479 -25.41 8.33 31.56
C GLY A 479 -24.01 7.96 31.08
N MET A 480 -23.55 8.48 29.92
CA MET A 480 -22.16 8.33 29.48
C MET A 480 -21.19 9.10 30.38
N GLN A 481 -19.98 8.55 30.56
CA GLN A 481 -18.94 9.18 31.36
C GLN A 481 -18.53 10.53 30.73
N ALA A 482 -18.57 11.60 31.52
CA ALA A 482 -18.11 12.91 31.07
C ALA A 482 -16.58 12.98 31.06
N GLY A 483 -16.01 13.41 29.96
CA GLY A 483 -14.58 13.66 29.83
C GLY A 483 -14.13 14.88 30.64
N SER A 484 -12.86 14.88 31.04
CA SER A 484 -12.18 15.99 31.73
C SER A 484 -10.89 16.38 31.02
N GLN A 485 -10.29 17.51 31.43
CA GLN A 485 -9.06 18.03 30.82
C GLN A 485 -9.22 18.24 29.30
N ALA A 486 -8.38 17.61 28.48
CA ALA A 486 -8.45 17.68 27.01
C ALA A 486 -9.74 17.06 26.43
N LEU A 487 -10.46 16.25 27.22
CA LEU A 487 -11.76 15.65 26.89
C LEU A 487 -12.94 16.46 27.44
N ARG A 488 -12.72 17.69 27.94
CA ARG A 488 -13.82 18.53 28.46
C ARG A 488 -14.89 18.68 27.39
N GLY A 489 -16.16 18.44 27.76
CA GLY A 489 -17.31 18.52 26.86
C GLY A 489 -17.56 17.27 26.01
N ILE A 490 -16.69 16.26 26.08
CA ILE A 490 -16.83 14.97 25.41
C ILE A 490 -17.58 13.98 26.32
N ARG A 491 -18.47 13.18 25.73
CA ARG A 491 -19.11 12.01 26.35
C ARG A 491 -18.44 10.73 25.85
N LEU A 492 -18.04 9.86 26.76
CA LEU A 492 -17.31 8.63 26.45
C LEU A 492 -18.26 7.44 26.40
N GLY A 493 -18.31 6.79 25.24
CA GLY A 493 -19.00 5.51 25.04
C GLY A 493 -18.31 4.35 25.75
N ALA A 494 -18.97 3.19 25.82
CA ALA A 494 -18.46 2.01 26.53
C ALA A 494 -17.16 1.45 25.92
N HIS A 495 -16.97 1.66 24.61
CA HIS A 495 -15.76 1.25 23.91
C HIS A 495 -14.80 2.43 23.69
N GLY A 496 -15.10 3.62 24.21
CA GLY A 496 -14.31 4.85 24.11
C GLY A 496 -14.53 5.66 22.84
N GLU A 497 -15.67 5.44 22.17
CA GLU A 497 -16.22 6.39 21.23
C GLU A 497 -16.39 7.77 21.91
N CYS A 498 -16.01 8.83 21.22
CA CYS A 498 -16.12 10.18 21.72
C CYS A 498 -17.33 10.87 21.07
N TRP A 499 -18.20 11.42 21.89
CA TRP A 499 -19.46 12.03 21.46
C TRP A 499 -19.58 13.46 21.98
N ILE A 500 -20.27 14.30 21.23
CA ILE A 500 -20.69 15.64 21.66
C ILE A 500 -22.19 15.82 21.46
N GLU A 501 -22.74 16.77 22.21
CA GLU A 501 -24.08 17.29 21.97
C GLU A 501 -23.96 18.67 21.34
N LEU A 502 -24.45 18.83 20.11
CA LEU A 502 -24.46 20.10 19.40
C LEU A 502 -25.92 20.49 19.11
N GLN A 503 -26.38 21.56 19.73
CA GLN A 503 -27.77 22.05 19.63
C GLN A 503 -28.83 20.96 19.88
N GLY A 504 -28.58 20.09 20.87
CA GLY A 504 -29.52 19.03 21.29
C GLY A 504 -29.45 17.73 20.48
N LEU A 505 -28.52 17.62 19.52
CA LEU A 505 -28.33 16.41 18.71
C LEU A 505 -26.97 15.76 18.98
N PRO A 506 -26.89 14.42 19.01
CA PRO A 506 -25.66 13.69 19.28
C PRO A 506 -24.83 13.51 18.00
N TYR A 507 -23.53 13.79 18.10
CA TYR A 507 -22.57 13.61 17.01
C TYR A 507 -21.32 12.87 17.49
N ARG A 508 -20.84 11.91 16.68
CA ARG A 508 -19.55 11.26 16.91
C ARG A 508 -18.43 12.23 16.54
N VAL A 509 -17.40 12.29 17.36
CA VAL A 509 -16.23 13.14 17.11
C VAL A 509 -14.92 12.36 17.20
N ARG A 510 -13.96 12.78 16.39
CA ARG A 510 -12.57 12.34 16.46
C ARG A 510 -11.68 13.56 16.66
N TYR A 511 -10.66 13.43 17.50
CA TYR A 511 -9.64 14.46 17.60
C TYR A 511 -8.69 14.39 16.39
N SER A 512 -8.51 15.53 15.71
CA SER A 512 -7.50 15.73 14.69
C SER A 512 -6.25 16.32 15.34
N SER A 513 -5.14 15.59 15.29
CA SER A 513 -3.85 16.08 15.80
C SER A 513 -3.25 17.17 14.92
N GLU A 514 -3.55 17.11 13.62
CA GLU A 514 -3.08 18.00 12.58
C GLU A 514 -3.69 19.39 12.76
N LEU A 515 -5.00 19.45 12.99
CA LEU A 515 -5.74 20.69 13.22
C LEU A 515 -5.83 21.09 14.69
N SER A 516 -5.38 20.23 15.61
CA SER A 516 -5.51 20.40 17.07
C SER A 516 -6.95 20.71 17.52
N THR A 517 -7.92 20.05 16.90
CA THR A 517 -9.36 20.26 17.18
C THR A 517 -10.15 18.96 17.06
N TRP A 518 -11.38 18.95 17.58
CA TRP A 518 -12.33 17.88 17.33
C TRP A 518 -13.02 18.07 15.98
N LEU A 519 -13.20 16.97 15.25
CA LEU A 519 -13.94 16.91 14.01
C LEU A 519 -15.18 16.05 14.22
N ILE A 520 -16.34 16.50 13.74
CA ILE A 520 -17.51 15.63 13.58
C ILE A 520 -17.21 14.65 12.44
N VAL A 521 -17.45 13.37 12.70
CA VAL A 521 -17.13 12.26 11.80
C VAL A 521 -18.32 11.32 11.69
N PRO A 522 -18.38 10.49 10.62
CA PRO A 522 -19.45 9.51 10.48
C PRO A 522 -19.57 8.62 11.71
N PRO A 523 -20.81 8.36 12.18
CA PRO A 523 -21.05 7.61 13.41
C PRO A 523 -20.49 6.19 13.31
N ASP A 524 -20.52 5.58 12.12
CA ASP A 524 -20.06 4.21 11.91
C ASP A 524 -18.57 4.12 11.55
N ASN A 525 -18.01 5.16 10.92
CA ASN A 525 -16.61 5.18 10.48
C ASN A 525 -15.94 6.55 10.78
N PRO A 526 -15.22 6.68 11.91
CA PRO A 526 -14.63 7.96 12.32
C PRO A 526 -13.42 8.41 11.48
N PHE A 527 -12.95 7.54 10.57
CA PHE A 527 -11.83 7.79 9.68
C PHE A 527 -12.24 7.81 8.21
N ALA A 528 -13.55 7.79 7.94
CA ALA A 528 -14.07 7.91 6.58
C ALA A 528 -13.52 9.17 5.91
N PHE A 529 -13.12 9.02 4.66
CA PHE A 529 -12.69 10.13 3.83
C PHE A 529 -13.91 10.99 3.46
N GLY A 530 -13.83 12.29 3.68
CA GLY A 530 -14.91 13.22 3.40
C GLY A 530 -14.64 14.61 4.00
N PRO A 531 -15.50 15.61 3.76
CA PRO A 531 -15.25 16.98 4.20
C PRO A 531 -15.02 17.11 5.71
N ILE A 532 -14.03 17.93 6.11
CA ILE A 532 -13.78 18.23 7.52
C ILE A 532 -14.92 19.06 8.14
N ARG A 533 -15.31 18.70 9.36
CA ARG A 533 -16.37 19.37 10.14
C ARG A 533 -15.86 19.76 11.53
N PRO A 534 -14.99 20.78 11.61
CA PRO A 534 -14.32 21.17 12.85
C PRO A 534 -15.28 21.80 13.85
N VAL A 535 -15.17 21.39 15.11
CA VAL A 535 -15.94 21.92 16.24
C VAL A 535 -15.03 22.39 17.36
N ARG A 536 -15.46 23.45 18.06
CA ARG A 536 -14.77 23.95 19.26
C ARG A 536 -15.76 24.26 20.38
N LEU A 537 -15.27 24.26 21.62
CA LEU A 537 -16.02 24.80 22.75
C LEU A 537 -15.86 26.32 22.81
N ASN A 538 -16.96 27.03 22.98
CA ASN A 538 -16.97 28.48 23.24
C ASN A 538 -16.73 28.79 24.74
N GLU A 539 -16.67 30.07 25.10
CA GLU A 539 -16.48 30.52 26.49
C GLU A 539 -17.59 30.05 27.45
N ALA A 540 -18.79 29.81 26.93
CA ALA A 540 -19.93 29.28 27.68
C ALA A 540 -19.87 27.75 27.89
N GLY A 541 -18.91 27.06 27.24
CA GLY A 541 -18.80 25.61 27.29
C GLY A 541 -19.76 24.87 26.36
N GLU A 542 -20.27 25.55 25.32
CA GLU A 542 -21.12 24.96 24.29
C GLU A 542 -20.30 24.68 23.02
N TRP A 543 -20.64 23.59 22.33
CA TRP A 543 -20.01 23.24 21.06
C TRP A 543 -20.49 24.14 19.93
N GLU A 544 -19.57 24.54 19.04
CA GLU A 544 -19.84 25.34 17.84
C GLU A 544 -19.13 24.74 16.63
N LEU A 545 -19.85 24.60 15.51
CA LEU A 545 -19.31 24.17 14.21
C LEU A 545 -18.65 25.36 13.49
N LEU A 546 -17.49 25.12 12.86
CA LEU A 546 -16.76 26.10 12.06
C LEU A 546 -16.82 25.74 10.57
N ALA A 547 -16.89 26.76 9.70
CA ALA A 547 -16.82 26.60 8.25
C ALA A 547 -16.08 27.79 7.61
N PRO A 548 -15.49 27.66 6.40
CA PRO A 548 -14.78 28.76 5.76
C PRO A 548 -15.67 30.00 5.54
N ALA A 549 -15.12 31.20 5.74
CA ALA A 549 -15.79 32.45 5.39
C ALA A 549 -15.71 32.68 3.87
N ARG A 550 -16.81 32.48 3.12
CA ARG A 550 -16.91 32.95 1.73
C ARG A 550 -18.28 33.56 1.46
N LEU A 551 -18.30 34.58 0.61
CA LEU A 551 -19.52 35.28 0.20
C LEU A 551 -20.43 34.28 -0.54
N ALA A 552 -21.61 34.01 0.01
CA ALA A 552 -22.68 33.38 -0.75
C ALA A 552 -23.09 34.33 -1.87
N GLY A 553 -22.72 34.03 -3.10
CA GLY A 553 -23.26 34.69 -4.28
C GLY A 553 -24.76 34.47 -4.30
N GLY A 554 -25.55 35.50 -4.01
CA GLY A 554 -26.99 35.44 -4.14
C GLY A 554 -27.37 35.47 -5.61
N ALA A 555 -27.72 34.33 -6.20
CA ALA A 555 -28.43 34.30 -7.47
C ALA A 555 -29.95 34.38 -7.22
N PRO A 556 -30.69 35.24 -7.94
CA PRO A 556 -32.14 35.35 -7.83
C PRO A 556 -32.81 34.14 -8.50
N GLY A 557 -33.72 33.49 -7.76
CA GLY A 557 -34.83 32.63 -8.23
C GLY A 557 -34.58 31.67 -9.39
N GLY A 558 -34.40 30.38 -9.08
CA GLY A 558 -34.53 29.25 -10.01
C GLY A 558 -33.25 28.46 -10.32
N ALA A 559 -32.06 28.98 -9.97
CA ALA A 559 -30.77 28.34 -10.20
C ALA A 559 -30.34 27.43 -9.02
N LEU A 560 -29.50 26.42 -9.30
CA LEU A 560 -28.88 25.55 -8.29
C LEU A 560 -28.18 26.39 -7.21
N ALA A 561 -28.26 25.95 -5.96
CA ALA A 561 -27.59 26.63 -4.85
C ALA A 561 -26.06 26.60 -5.06
N GLN A 562 -25.46 27.77 -5.27
CA GLN A 562 -24.01 27.91 -5.34
C GLN A 562 -23.38 27.70 -3.96
N ARG A 563 -22.36 26.84 -3.90
CA ARG A 563 -21.64 26.49 -2.68
C ARG A 563 -20.13 26.50 -2.95
N SER A 564 -19.37 27.08 -2.04
CA SER A 564 -17.93 26.86 -1.96
C SER A 564 -17.65 25.57 -1.20
N SER A 565 -16.54 24.90 -1.50
CA SER A 565 -16.13 23.68 -0.79
C SER A 565 -14.62 23.68 -0.59
N ALA A 566 -14.16 23.75 0.68
CA ALA A 566 -12.74 23.62 1.01
C ALA A 566 -12.17 22.25 0.60
N PHE A 567 -13.01 21.23 0.59
CA PHE A 567 -12.66 19.91 0.06
C PHE A 567 -12.33 20.00 -1.43
N TRP A 568 -13.22 20.59 -2.25
CA TRP A 568 -12.96 20.71 -3.68
C TRP A 568 -11.88 21.74 -4.02
N ASP A 569 -11.65 22.74 -3.17
CA ASP A 569 -10.53 23.67 -3.34
C ASP A 569 -9.18 22.92 -3.31
N GLU A 570 -9.05 21.89 -2.47
CA GLU A 570 -7.87 21.03 -2.39
C GLU A 570 -7.79 20.08 -3.60
N TYR A 571 -8.86 19.35 -3.89
CA TYR A 571 -8.82 18.28 -4.90
C TYR A 571 -8.97 18.74 -6.35
N MET A 572 -9.15 20.05 -6.57
CA MET A 572 -9.11 20.65 -7.91
C MET A 572 -7.72 21.22 -8.25
N LEU A 573 -6.74 21.09 -7.36
CA LEU A 573 -5.34 21.41 -7.63
C LEU A 573 -4.72 20.37 -8.58
N THR A 574 -3.84 20.84 -9.48
CA THR A 574 -2.99 19.97 -10.30
C THR A 574 -1.69 19.66 -9.55
N ASP A 575 -1.77 18.78 -8.55
CA ASP A 575 -0.62 18.30 -7.76
C ASP A 575 -0.46 16.78 -7.96
N GLU A 576 0.44 16.40 -8.86
CA GLU A 576 0.69 15.00 -9.22
C GLU A 576 1.18 14.19 -8.03
N GLN A 577 2.07 14.76 -7.20
CA GLN A 577 2.60 14.06 -6.04
C GLN A 577 1.50 13.76 -5.01
N ARG A 578 0.60 14.71 -4.74
CA ARG A 578 -0.54 14.49 -3.84
C ARG A 578 -1.54 13.49 -4.42
N SER A 579 -1.76 13.55 -5.74
CA SER A 579 -2.59 12.56 -6.45
C SER A 579 -2.03 11.15 -6.28
N ASP A 580 -0.73 10.95 -6.52
CA ASP A 580 -0.07 9.65 -6.39
C ASP A 580 -0.18 9.09 -4.98
N VAL A 581 0.07 9.91 -3.95
CA VAL A 581 -0.08 9.50 -2.55
C VAL A 581 -1.50 9.00 -2.25
N MET A 582 -2.51 9.65 -2.82
CA MET A 582 -3.91 9.27 -2.61
C MET A 582 -4.28 8.00 -3.38
N SER A 583 -3.82 7.89 -4.62
CA SER A 583 -3.97 6.70 -5.44
C SER A 583 -3.31 5.47 -4.84
N ASP A 584 -2.10 5.61 -4.31
CA ASP A 584 -1.38 4.53 -3.63
C ASP A 584 -2.13 4.08 -2.36
N ALA A 585 -2.69 5.02 -1.60
CA ALA A 585 -3.49 4.70 -0.42
C ALA A 585 -4.78 3.93 -0.78
N ALA A 586 -5.47 4.34 -1.85
CA ALA A 586 -6.67 3.65 -2.33
C ALA A 586 -6.34 2.27 -2.93
N LEU A 587 -5.26 2.16 -3.71
CA LEU A 587 -4.77 0.90 -4.25
C LEU A 587 -4.40 -0.09 -3.14
N LEU A 588 -3.66 0.37 -2.12
CA LEU A 588 -3.32 -0.42 -0.95
C LEU A 588 -4.59 -0.90 -0.22
N ARG A 589 -5.58 -0.02 -0.06
CA ARG A 589 -6.87 -0.37 0.54
C ARG A 589 -7.57 -1.46 -0.27
N GLN A 590 -7.74 -1.30 -1.59
CA GLN A 590 -8.42 -2.30 -2.42
C GLN A 590 -7.71 -3.65 -2.37
N ARG A 591 -6.37 -3.66 -2.41
CA ARG A 591 -5.57 -4.88 -2.22
C ARG A 591 -5.83 -5.54 -0.88
N ASN A 592 -5.80 -4.78 0.22
CA ASN A 592 -6.05 -5.31 1.56
C ASN A 592 -7.45 -5.91 1.72
N LEU A 593 -8.44 -5.44 0.95
CA LEU A 593 -9.76 -6.05 0.90
C LEU A 593 -9.75 -7.34 0.09
N LEU A 594 -9.12 -7.36 -1.09
CA LEU A 594 -8.99 -8.57 -1.90
C LEU A 594 -8.19 -9.67 -1.18
N GLU A 595 -7.24 -9.32 -0.31
CA GLU A 595 -6.50 -10.28 0.52
C GLU A 595 -7.38 -11.01 1.54
N GLN A 596 -8.54 -10.45 1.88
CA GLN A 596 -9.51 -11.08 2.80
C GLN A 596 -10.45 -12.05 2.07
N GLU A 597 -10.45 -12.03 0.73
CA GLU A 597 -11.27 -12.89 -0.12
C GLU A 597 -10.54 -14.18 -0.48
N ASP A 598 -11.30 -15.25 -0.70
CA ASP A 598 -10.80 -16.55 -1.15
C ASP A 598 -10.56 -16.54 -2.67
N ILE A 599 -9.54 -15.79 -3.09
CA ILE A 599 -9.10 -15.71 -4.48
C ILE A 599 -8.10 -16.84 -4.74
N PRO A 600 -8.30 -17.68 -5.78
CA PRO A 600 -7.44 -18.81 -6.04
C PRO A 600 -6.03 -18.32 -6.43
N GLU A 601 -5.00 -19.03 -5.95
CA GLU A 601 -3.59 -18.70 -6.18
C GLU A 601 -2.96 -19.74 -7.12
N LEU A 602 -2.21 -19.25 -8.11
CA LEU A 602 -1.43 -20.08 -9.01
C LEU A 602 -0.32 -20.77 -8.19
N ALA A 603 -0.30 -22.11 -8.20
CA ALA A 603 0.77 -22.85 -7.55
C ALA A 603 2.11 -22.55 -8.24
N SER A 604 3.19 -22.49 -7.47
CA SER A 604 4.52 -22.09 -7.96
C SER A 604 5.09 -22.95 -9.10
N ASP A 605 4.58 -24.17 -9.27
CA ASP A 605 4.95 -25.14 -10.30
C ASP A 605 3.86 -25.36 -11.36
N ALA A 606 2.71 -24.68 -11.24
CA ALA A 606 1.61 -24.77 -12.19
C ALA A 606 1.80 -23.77 -13.34
N GLU A 607 1.45 -24.19 -14.55
CA GLU A 607 1.43 -23.30 -15.71
C GLU A 607 0.09 -22.56 -15.77
N LEU A 608 0.17 -21.26 -16.10
CA LEU A 608 -1.00 -20.44 -16.41
C LEU A 608 -1.69 -20.97 -17.67
N LEU A 609 -3.00 -21.19 -17.60
CA LEU A 609 -3.81 -21.66 -18.72
C LEU A 609 -4.36 -20.46 -19.49
N VAL A 610 -4.73 -20.68 -20.75
CA VAL A 610 -5.35 -19.65 -21.59
C VAL A 610 -6.45 -20.25 -22.43
N ASP A 611 -7.52 -19.48 -22.58
CA ASP A 611 -8.69 -19.86 -23.36
C ASP A 611 -8.48 -19.65 -24.87
N ASP A 612 -9.49 -20.05 -25.66
CA ASP A 612 -9.46 -19.94 -27.12
C ASP A 612 -9.41 -18.48 -27.65
N GLU A 613 -9.67 -17.48 -26.80
CA GLU A 613 -9.60 -16.06 -27.15
C GLU A 613 -8.31 -15.38 -26.65
N GLY A 614 -7.40 -16.12 -25.99
CA GLY A 614 -6.11 -15.61 -25.54
C GLY A 614 -6.12 -15.02 -24.12
N PHE A 615 -7.15 -15.26 -23.31
CA PHE A 615 -7.24 -14.77 -21.93
C PHE A 615 -6.71 -15.76 -20.90
N ASP A 616 -5.89 -15.25 -19.97
CA ASP A 616 -5.22 -16.02 -18.93
C ASP A 616 -6.20 -16.46 -17.83
N TYR A 617 -6.14 -17.73 -17.42
CA TYR A 617 -6.93 -18.28 -16.33
C TYR A 617 -6.19 -19.42 -15.60
N ILE A 618 -6.68 -19.79 -14.42
CA ILE A 618 -6.25 -21.01 -13.72
C ILE A 618 -7.40 -22.00 -13.55
N ASP A 619 -7.09 -23.29 -13.55
CA ASP A 619 -8.11 -24.31 -13.27
C ASP A 619 -8.44 -24.33 -11.78
N ASN A 620 -9.67 -23.95 -11.44
CA ASN A 620 -10.20 -24.02 -10.09
C ASN A 620 -11.27 -25.12 -10.02
N HIS A 621 -10.87 -26.33 -9.67
CA HIS A 621 -11.76 -27.50 -9.56
C HIS A 621 -12.55 -27.83 -10.84
N GLY A 622 -11.94 -27.69 -12.02
CA GLY A 622 -12.56 -27.96 -13.31
C GLY A 622 -13.30 -26.76 -13.92
N VAL A 623 -13.20 -25.57 -13.29
CA VAL A 623 -13.80 -24.32 -13.76
C VAL A 623 -12.70 -23.28 -14.01
N PRO A 624 -12.69 -22.62 -15.19
CA PRO A 624 -11.77 -21.52 -15.44
C PRO A 624 -11.96 -20.34 -14.47
N ALA A 625 -10.90 -19.97 -13.76
CA ALA A 625 -10.86 -18.78 -12.91
C ALA A 625 -9.94 -17.71 -13.52
N TYR A 626 -10.54 -16.62 -14.02
CA TYR A 626 -9.81 -15.48 -14.62
C TYR A 626 -9.30 -14.47 -13.59
N THR A 627 -9.80 -14.53 -12.36
CA THR A 627 -9.32 -13.74 -11.22
C THR A 627 -8.50 -14.66 -10.33
N PHE A 628 -7.21 -14.39 -10.22
CA PHE A 628 -6.30 -15.21 -9.42
C PHE A 628 -5.13 -14.40 -8.85
N LYS A 629 -4.38 -15.01 -7.94
CA LYS A 629 -3.10 -14.50 -7.43
C LYS A 629 -1.94 -15.22 -8.12
N ASP A 630 -0.90 -14.48 -8.48
CA ASP A 630 0.36 -14.99 -9.02
C ASP A 630 1.52 -14.25 -8.34
N ASP A 631 2.34 -14.97 -7.57
CA ASP A 631 3.40 -14.42 -6.70
C ASP A 631 2.85 -13.30 -5.77
N GLY A 632 1.63 -13.52 -5.28
CA GLY A 632 0.76 -12.59 -4.54
C GLY A 632 0.51 -11.22 -5.20
N ALA A 633 0.69 -11.10 -6.51
CA ALA A 633 0.06 -10.06 -7.30
C ALA A 633 -1.33 -10.52 -7.78
N PHE A 634 -2.31 -9.64 -7.67
CA PHE A 634 -3.64 -9.87 -8.23
C PHE A 634 -3.61 -9.78 -9.76
N LYS A 635 -4.12 -10.80 -10.45
CA LYS A 635 -4.14 -10.91 -11.90
C LYS A 635 -5.56 -11.14 -12.42
N ASN A 636 -5.90 -10.40 -13.45
CA ASN A 636 -7.10 -10.59 -14.26
C ASN A 636 -6.88 -9.94 -15.63
N HIS A 637 -6.62 -10.75 -16.67
CA HIS A 637 -6.29 -10.26 -18.00
C HIS A 637 -7.47 -9.56 -18.67
N LEU A 638 -8.72 -9.96 -18.37
CA LEU A 638 -9.92 -9.30 -18.92
C LEU A 638 -10.02 -7.86 -18.44
N ILE A 639 -9.81 -7.61 -17.14
CA ILE A 639 -9.83 -6.25 -16.56
C ILE A 639 -8.64 -5.43 -17.06
N ASP A 640 -7.45 -6.01 -17.16
CA ASP A 640 -6.28 -5.33 -17.71
C ASP A 640 -6.56 -4.80 -19.13
N VAL A 641 -7.12 -5.65 -20.01
CA VAL A 641 -7.50 -5.25 -21.38
C VAL A 641 -8.55 -4.13 -21.39
N TYR A 642 -9.59 -4.21 -20.55
CA TYR A 642 -10.61 -3.15 -20.45
C TYR A 642 -9.98 -1.80 -20.10
N THR A 643 -8.99 -1.79 -19.22
CA THR A 643 -8.35 -0.56 -18.76
C THR A 643 -7.36 -0.01 -19.78
N VAL A 644 -6.74 -0.86 -20.61
CA VAL A 644 -5.83 -0.44 -21.69
C VAL A 644 -6.58 0.14 -22.89
N ASP A 645 -7.76 -0.42 -23.22
CA ASP A 645 -8.54 -0.05 -24.40
C ASP A 645 -10.03 0.07 -24.02
N ASP A 646 -10.52 1.30 -23.95
CA ASP A 646 -11.90 1.60 -23.59
C ASP A 646 -12.89 1.49 -24.76
N SER A 647 -12.45 1.09 -25.96
CA SER A 647 -13.32 0.94 -27.14
C SER A 647 -14.47 -0.07 -26.93
N ILE A 648 -14.35 -0.98 -25.96
CA ILE A 648 -15.47 -1.85 -25.57
C ILE A 648 -16.68 -1.04 -25.07
N ASN A 649 -16.46 0.13 -24.47
CA ASN A 649 -17.54 1.04 -24.11
C ASN A 649 -18.16 1.73 -25.34
N ASP A 650 -17.46 1.89 -26.45
CA ASP A 650 -18.06 2.41 -27.69
C ASP A 650 -19.07 1.41 -28.28
N TYR A 651 -18.82 0.11 -28.13
CA TYR A 651 -19.83 -0.91 -28.42
C TYR A 651 -21.06 -0.75 -27.53
N LEU A 652 -20.90 -0.63 -26.20
CA LEU A 652 -22.04 -0.41 -25.28
C LEU A 652 -22.79 0.90 -25.57
N ARG A 653 -22.07 1.98 -25.86
CA ARG A 653 -22.65 3.32 -26.06
C ARG A 653 -23.32 3.47 -27.42
N ARG A 654 -22.70 2.97 -28.49
CA ARG A 654 -23.08 3.26 -29.89
C ARG A 654 -23.30 2.02 -30.77
N GLY A 655 -22.95 0.83 -30.30
CA GLY A 655 -23.00 -0.41 -31.09
C GLY A 655 -21.83 -0.55 -32.07
N GLU A 656 -20.77 0.23 -31.89
CA GLU A 656 -19.61 0.25 -32.78
C GLU A 656 -18.72 -0.99 -32.55
N ARG A 657 -18.45 -1.74 -33.63
CA ARG A 657 -17.60 -2.93 -33.62
C ARG A 657 -16.17 -2.53 -33.98
N GLY A 658 -15.29 -2.48 -32.99
CA GLY A 658 -13.93 -1.96 -33.12
C GLY A 658 -12.95 -2.51 -32.07
N PHE A 659 -13.40 -3.44 -31.23
CA PHE A 659 -12.58 -4.02 -30.18
C PHE A 659 -11.63 -5.08 -30.77
N ASN A 660 -10.33 -4.93 -30.55
CA ASN A 660 -9.32 -5.70 -31.28
C ASN A 660 -8.88 -7.00 -30.58
N TYR A 661 -9.41 -7.30 -29.39
CA TYR A 661 -8.93 -8.39 -28.54
C TYR A 661 -9.78 -9.66 -28.67
N ALA A 662 -11.10 -9.53 -28.84
CA ALA A 662 -12.06 -10.64 -28.97
C ALA A 662 -13.38 -10.13 -29.57
N ASP A 663 -14.37 -11.00 -29.76
CA ASP A 663 -15.74 -10.55 -30.05
C ASP A 663 -16.30 -9.79 -28.84
N GLU A 664 -16.95 -8.64 -29.07
CA GLU A 664 -17.40 -7.77 -28.00
C GLU A 664 -18.43 -8.45 -27.07
N VAL A 665 -19.31 -9.29 -27.61
CA VAL A 665 -20.33 -9.99 -26.81
C VAL A 665 -19.69 -11.12 -26.00
N GLY A 666 -18.81 -11.91 -26.62
CA GLY A 666 -18.04 -12.95 -25.93
C GLY A 666 -17.19 -12.39 -24.79
N TYR A 667 -16.43 -11.33 -25.09
CA TYR A 667 -15.60 -10.62 -24.13
C TYR A 667 -16.42 -10.02 -22.98
N LEU A 668 -17.52 -9.31 -23.26
CA LEU A 668 -18.35 -8.72 -22.22
C LEU A 668 -18.95 -9.78 -21.29
N ASN A 669 -19.33 -10.94 -21.81
CA ASN A 669 -19.81 -12.04 -20.95
C ASN A 669 -18.71 -12.52 -19.99
N LYS A 670 -17.51 -12.79 -20.50
CA LYS A 670 -16.36 -13.21 -19.68
C LYS A 670 -15.96 -12.15 -18.66
N LEU A 671 -15.82 -10.90 -19.09
CA LEU A 671 -15.49 -9.78 -18.22
C LEU A 671 -16.54 -9.63 -17.11
N THR A 672 -17.83 -9.74 -17.45
CA THR A 672 -18.91 -9.65 -16.47
C THR A 672 -18.85 -10.81 -15.47
N ASP A 673 -18.64 -12.05 -15.93
CA ASP A 673 -18.49 -13.22 -15.03
C ASP A 673 -17.31 -13.02 -14.06
N ALA A 674 -16.18 -12.49 -14.54
CA ALA A 674 -14.99 -12.28 -13.73
C ALA A 674 -15.15 -11.11 -12.74
N VAL A 675 -15.77 -10.00 -13.17
CA VAL A 675 -16.02 -8.81 -12.34
C VAL A 675 -17.09 -9.09 -11.29
N GLU A 676 -18.11 -9.91 -11.58
CA GLU A 676 -19.13 -10.30 -10.61
C GLU A 676 -18.56 -11.07 -9.42
N GLN A 677 -17.46 -11.81 -9.60
CA GLN A 677 -16.76 -12.54 -8.54
C GLN A 677 -15.98 -11.64 -7.58
N LEU A 678 -15.70 -10.38 -7.95
CA LEU A 678 -14.96 -9.46 -7.10
C LEU A 678 -15.81 -8.96 -5.92
N PRO A 679 -15.19 -8.71 -4.75
CA PRO A 679 -15.92 -8.19 -3.60
C PRO A 679 -16.48 -6.79 -3.85
N THR A 680 -17.51 -6.44 -3.09
CA THR A 680 -18.12 -5.11 -3.09
C THR A 680 -17.92 -4.46 -1.73
N HIS A 681 -17.36 -3.25 -1.71
CA HIS A 681 -17.16 -2.49 -0.48
C HIS A 681 -17.63 -1.05 -0.65
N ALA A 682 -18.46 -0.61 0.30
CA ALA A 682 -19.08 0.71 0.29
C ALA A 682 -18.42 1.71 1.24
N ASP A 683 -17.28 1.37 1.85
CA ASP A 683 -16.75 2.11 3.01
C ASP A 683 -16.09 3.46 2.70
N VAL A 684 -16.01 3.82 1.40
CA VAL A 684 -15.34 5.02 0.89
C VAL A 684 -16.25 5.77 -0.08
N PRO A 685 -16.13 7.10 -0.20
CA PRO A 685 -16.80 7.82 -1.26
C PRO A 685 -16.13 7.55 -2.62
N LEU A 686 -16.92 7.55 -3.67
CA LEU A 686 -16.48 7.40 -5.05
C LEU A 686 -16.89 8.63 -5.87
N TYR A 687 -16.03 9.01 -6.81
CA TYR A 687 -16.22 10.21 -7.64
C TYR A 687 -16.13 9.87 -9.12
N ARG A 688 -16.88 10.58 -9.96
CA ARG A 688 -16.79 10.49 -11.42
C ARG A 688 -16.98 11.86 -12.04
N GLY A 689 -16.00 12.30 -12.83
CA GLY A 689 -16.08 13.55 -13.59
C GLY A 689 -16.71 13.34 -14.98
N GLY A 690 -17.33 14.38 -15.50
CA GLY A 690 -17.82 14.44 -16.88
C GLY A 690 -17.87 15.86 -17.41
N CYS A 691 -17.73 15.98 -18.72
CA CYS A 691 -18.02 17.19 -19.49
C CYS A 691 -18.66 16.82 -20.84
N GLY A 692 -19.21 17.82 -21.53
CA GLY A 692 -19.93 17.68 -22.79
C GLY A 692 -19.12 16.98 -23.87
N ASP A 693 -17.83 17.33 -24.01
CA ASP A 693 -16.94 16.75 -25.03
C ASP A 693 -16.63 15.26 -24.77
N ARG A 694 -16.74 14.81 -23.52
CA ARG A 694 -16.61 13.40 -23.13
C ARG A 694 -17.95 12.65 -23.13
N GLY A 695 -19.02 13.32 -23.54
CA GLY A 695 -20.35 12.74 -23.68
C GLY A 695 -21.12 12.55 -22.37
N THR A 696 -20.62 13.06 -21.23
CA THR A 696 -21.30 13.05 -19.93
C THR A 696 -21.51 14.50 -19.45
N SER A 697 -22.72 15.05 -19.58
CA SER A 697 -22.95 16.49 -19.40
C SER A 697 -23.79 16.86 -18.18
N GLY A 698 -23.36 17.91 -17.47
CA GLY A 698 -24.07 18.56 -16.38
C GLY A 698 -25.25 19.45 -16.78
N VAL A 699 -25.43 19.73 -18.08
CA VAL A 699 -26.45 20.66 -18.59
C VAL A 699 -27.86 20.26 -18.15
N HIS A 700 -28.16 18.97 -18.09
CA HIS A 700 -29.47 18.45 -17.68
C HIS A 700 -29.81 18.79 -16.22
N PHE A 701 -28.81 18.79 -15.33
CA PHE A 701 -29.00 19.16 -13.93
C PHE A 701 -29.08 20.68 -13.76
N ARG A 702 -28.21 21.43 -14.46
CA ARG A 702 -28.17 22.90 -14.39
C ARG A 702 -29.43 23.56 -14.96
N SER A 703 -30.00 22.98 -16.01
CA SER A 703 -31.26 23.44 -16.63
C SER A 703 -32.52 23.09 -15.81
N GLY A 704 -32.39 22.27 -14.75
CA GLY A 704 -33.52 21.78 -13.98
C GLY A 704 -34.35 20.70 -14.68
N GLN A 705 -33.86 20.15 -15.80
CA GLN A 705 -34.45 18.97 -16.43
C GLN A 705 -34.41 17.77 -15.48
N PHE A 706 -33.31 17.63 -14.72
CA PHE A 706 -33.17 16.67 -13.63
C PHE A 706 -33.22 17.34 -12.26
N LYS A 707 -33.83 16.64 -11.31
CA LYS A 707 -34.04 17.08 -9.93
C LYS A 707 -33.76 15.95 -8.94
N GLU A 708 -33.69 16.32 -7.67
CA GLU A 708 -33.65 15.37 -6.56
C GLU A 708 -34.82 14.37 -6.65
N GLY A 709 -34.50 13.09 -6.47
CA GLY A 709 -35.42 11.97 -6.59
C GLY A 709 -35.46 11.29 -7.96
N ASP A 710 -34.93 11.91 -9.02
CA ASP A 710 -34.85 11.27 -10.34
C ASP A 710 -33.90 10.06 -10.32
N ILE A 711 -34.20 9.06 -11.16
CA ILE A 711 -33.43 7.81 -11.25
C ILE A 711 -32.62 7.78 -12.54
N LEU A 712 -31.33 7.53 -12.39
CA LEU A 712 -30.35 7.36 -13.46
C LEU A 712 -29.95 5.88 -13.56
N VAL A 713 -29.55 5.42 -14.74
CA VAL A 713 -28.99 4.09 -14.97
C VAL A 713 -27.75 4.19 -15.84
N ASN A 714 -26.68 3.47 -15.53
CA ASN A 714 -25.55 3.40 -16.45
C ASN A 714 -25.81 2.37 -17.56
N THR A 715 -25.56 2.77 -18.81
CA THR A 715 -25.62 1.85 -19.95
C THR A 715 -24.26 1.29 -20.36
N ASP A 716 -23.17 1.89 -19.89
CA ASP A 716 -21.80 1.46 -20.16
C ASP A 716 -21.10 0.93 -18.88
N LEU A 717 -19.88 0.42 -19.03
CA LEU A 717 -19.02 0.11 -17.88
C LEU A 717 -18.63 1.43 -17.22
N ALA A 718 -19.24 1.72 -16.08
CA ALA A 718 -19.13 3.01 -15.41
C ALA A 718 -18.06 2.94 -14.31
N SER A 719 -16.88 3.48 -14.61
CA SER A 719 -15.79 3.63 -13.65
C SER A 719 -15.98 4.86 -12.76
N PHE A 720 -15.81 4.67 -11.45
CA PHE A 720 -15.66 5.74 -10.47
C PHE A 720 -14.30 5.59 -9.79
N THR A 721 -13.76 6.67 -9.24
CA THR A 721 -12.46 6.68 -8.55
C THR A 721 -12.61 6.95 -7.06
N GLU A 722 -11.74 6.35 -6.26
CA GLU A 722 -11.53 6.75 -4.86
C GLU A 722 -10.67 8.03 -4.73
N ASN A 723 -9.96 8.45 -5.79
CA ASN A 723 -9.07 9.61 -5.80
C ASN A 723 -9.75 10.85 -6.46
N PRO A 724 -10.23 11.83 -5.69
CA PRO A 724 -10.84 13.04 -6.22
C PRO A 724 -9.88 13.97 -6.99
N TYR A 725 -8.54 13.85 -6.89
CA TYR A 725 -7.60 14.67 -7.67
C TYR A 725 -7.71 14.41 -9.18
N ILE A 726 -8.08 13.20 -9.58
CA ILE A 726 -8.20 12.86 -11.00
C ILE A 726 -9.44 13.49 -11.65
N ILE A 727 -10.40 13.98 -10.85
CA ILE A 727 -11.68 14.47 -11.35
C ILE A 727 -11.51 15.65 -12.29
N ARG A 728 -10.53 16.53 -12.06
CA ARG A 728 -10.21 17.62 -12.99
C ARG A 728 -9.94 17.11 -14.41
N LYS A 729 -9.21 15.99 -14.56
CA LYS A 729 -8.90 15.39 -15.87
C LYS A 729 -10.15 14.95 -16.65
N PHE A 730 -11.27 14.73 -15.94
CA PHE A 730 -12.49 14.17 -16.52
C PHE A 730 -13.66 15.15 -16.56
N ALA A 731 -13.71 16.12 -15.65
CA ALA A 731 -14.76 17.12 -15.53
C ALA A 731 -14.45 18.44 -16.25
N ALA A 732 -13.21 18.60 -16.73
CA ALA A 732 -12.76 19.77 -17.47
C ALA A 732 -12.26 19.38 -18.87
N ASP A 733 -12.23 20.34 -19.80
CA ASP A 733 -11.61 20.15 -21.11
C ASP A 733 -10.07 20.14 -20.97
N PRO A 734 -9.41 18.99 -21.18
CA PRO A 734 -7.97 18.84 -20.99
C PRO A 734 -7.13 19.58 -22.03
N ASP A 735 -7.72 19.95 -23.19
CA ASP A 735 -6.99 20.61 -24.28
C ASP A 735 -6.85 22.13 -24.07
N GLN A 736 -7.46 22.67 -23.00
CA GLN A 736 -7.46 24.08 -22.69
C GLN A 736 -6.78 24.39 -21.35
N LEU A 737 -6.19 25.59 -21.27
CA LEU A 737 -5.62 26.15 -20.05
C LEU A 737 -6.58 27.16 -19.42
N SER A 738 -6.76 27.07 -18.11
CA SER A 738 -7.54 28.04 -17.34
C SER A 738 -6.92 29.44 -17.38
N SER A 739 -7.68 30.44 -16.93
CA SER A 739 -7.19 31.82 -16.79
C SER A 739 -5.96 31.97 -15.89
N ARG A 740 -5.61 30.93 -15.11
CA ARG A 740 -4.42 30.85 -14.25
C ARG A 740 -3.32 29.94 -14.79
N GLY A 741 -3.48 29.42 -16.02
CA GLY A 741 -2.51 28.52 -16.66
C GLY A 741 -2.55 27.08 -16.14
N LEU A 742 -3.66 26.66 -15.51
CA LEU A 742 -3.86 25.27 -15.09
C LEU A 742 -4.52 24.47 -16.21
N GLU A 743 -4.05 23.26 -16.46
CA GLU A 743 -4.65 22.33 -17.43
C GLU A 743 -6.08 21.95 -17.01
N GLY A 744 -7.01 21.92 -17.96
CA GLY A 744 -8.43 21.69 -17.68
C GLY A 744 -9.21 22.99 -17.53
N VAL A 745 -10.12 23.27 -18.48
CA VAL A 745 -11.11 24.34 -18.35
C VAL A 745 -12.49 23.77 -18.02
N PHE A 746 -13.06 24.23 -16.91
CA PHE A 746 -14.43 23.92 -16.53
C PHE A 746 -15.42 24.81 -17.28
N ASP A 747 -16.56 24.24 -17.66
CA ASP A 747 -17.59 24.94 -18.42
C ASP A 747 -19.01 24.61 -17.91
N ASP A 748 -20.01 25.13 -18.62
CA ASP A 748 -21.42 24.91 -18.27
C ASP A 748 -21.92 23.49 -18.61
N THR A 749 -21.02 22.57 -18.96
CA THR A 749 -21.28 21.15 -19.12
C THR A 749 -20.56 20.31 -18.05
N SER A 750 -19.64 20.89 -17.28
CA SER A 750 -18.90 20.20 -16.22
C SER A 750 -19.83 19.66 -15.12
N VAL A 751 -19.66 18.38 -14.79
CA VAL A 751 -20.40 17.65 -13.75
C VAL A 751 -19.47 16.72 -12.98
N VAL A 752 -19.74 16.58 -11.69
CA VAL A 752 -19.10 15.60 -10.82
C VAL A 752 -20.19 14.79 -10.13
N PHE A 753 -20.20 13.48 -10.37
CA PHE A 753 -21.03 12.55 -9.63
C PHE A 753 -20.28 12.09 -8.39
N GLU A 754 -20.96 12.16 -7.25
CA GLU A 754 -20.45 11.75 -5.96
C GLU A 754 -21.33 10.62 -5.42
N LEU A 755 -20.73 9.47 -5.14
CA LEU A 755 -21.34 8.37 -4.41
C LEU A 755 -20.71 8.34 -3.01
N PRO A 756 -21.40 8.86 -1.98
CA PRO A 756 -20.90 8.79 -0.61
C PRO A 756 -20.64 7.36 -0.15
N ALA A 757 -19.79 7.20 0.86
CA ALA A 757 -19.65 5.94 1.57
C ALA A 757 -21.03 5.42 2.03
N ASN A 758 -21.24 4.11 1.96
CA ASN A 758 -22.46 3.37 2.29
C ASN A 758 -23.69 3.71 1.43
N SER A 759 -23.53 4.51 0.37
CA SER A 759 -24.63 4.85 -0.55
C SER A 759 -24.76 3.90 -1.74
N TYR A 760 -23.84 2.95 -1.90
CA TYR A 760 -23.80 1.98 -3.00
C TYR A 760 -23.52 0.56 -2.49
N ARG A 761 -23.77 -0.44 -3.33
CA ARG A 761 -23.63 -1.87 -2.97
C ARG A 761 -23.04 -2.78 -4.05
N SER A 762 -22.93 -2.33 -5.30
CA SER A 762 -22.43 -3.18 -6.40
C SER A 762 -21.12 -2.72 -7.05
N GLY A 763 -20.44 -1.72 -6.48
CA GLY A 763 -19.15 -1.26 -7.01
C GLY A 763 -18.08 -2.32 -6.82
N LYS A 764 -17.39 -2.69 -7.91
CA LYS A 764 -16.38 -3.77 -7.96
C LYS A 764 -14.97 -3.19 -7.98
N LEU A 765 -14.11 -3.69 -7.10
CA LEU A 765 -12.75 -3.17 -6.91
C LEU A 765 -11.83 -3.70 -8.01
N ILE A 766 -11.51 -2.86 -9.00
CA ILE A 766 -10.73 -3.30 -10.17
C ILE A 766 -9.31 -2.75 -10.22
N ALA A 767 -8.97 -1.73 -9.42
CA ALA A 767 -7.68 -1.05 -9.49
C ALA A 767 -6.46 -1.99 -9.36
N PRO A 768 -6.46 -3.02 -8.48
CA PRO A 768 -5.35 -3.96 -8.37
C PRO A 768 -5.03 -4.74 -9.66
N PHE A 769 -6.03 -4.90 -10.54
CA PHE A 769 -5.93 -5.61 -11.82
C PHE A 769 -5.75 -4.67 -13.02
N SER A 770 -5.96 -3.36 -12.83
CA SER A 770 -5.93 -2.34 -13.88
C SER A 770 -4.51 -2.05 -14.36
N SER A 771 -4.38 -1.68 -15.64
CA SER A 771 -3.16 -1.07 -16.20
C SER A 771 -2.96 0.36 -15.70
N HIS A 772 -4.04 1.05 -15.32
CA HIS A 772 -4.07 2.39 -14.76
C HIS A 772 -4.32 2.37 -13.24
N LYS A 773 -3.47 1.64 -12.49
CA LYS A 773 -3.62 1.41 -11.05
C LYS A 773 -3.78 2.70 -10.22
N TYR A 774 -3.20 3.80 -10.71
CA TYR A 774 -3.27 5.11 -10.06
C TYR A 774 -4.63 5.81 -10.21
N GLU A 775 -5.57 5.29 -11.00
CA GLU A 775 -6.93 5.83 -11.01
C GLU A 775 -7.78 5.33 -9.84
N ALA A 776 -7.33 4.30 -9.11
CA ALA A 776 -8.03 3.71 -7.98
C ALA A 776 -9.51 3.41 -8.30
N GLU A 777 -9.72 2.76 -9.45
CA GLU A 777 -11.03 2.54 -10.03
C GLU A 777 -11.90 1.53 -9.26
N THR A 778 -13.18 1.87 -9.15
CA THR A 778 -14.28 1.00 -8.77
C THR A 778 -15.28 0.96 -9.91
N LEU A 779 -15.54 -0.23 -10.44
CA LEU A 779 -16.34 -0.43 -11.65
C LEU A 779 -17.79 -0.79 -11.32
N PHE A 780 -18.72 -0.18 -12.04
CA PHE A 780 -20.13 -0.58 -12.07
C PHE A 780 -20.48 -1.15 -13.44
N LEU A 781 -20.99 -2.39 -13.44
CA LEU A 781 -21.53 -3.03 -14.64
C LEU A 781 -22.81 -2.30 -15.10
N PRO A 782 -23.14 -2.33 -16.42
CA PRO A 782 -24.38 -1.76 -16.94
C PRO A 782 -25.60 -2.27 -16.17
N GLY A 783 -26.58 -1.39 -15.95
CA GLY A 783 -27.81 -1.72 -15.20
C GLY A 783 -27.76 -1.41 -13.70
N SER A 784 -26.79 -0.61 -13.24
CA SER A 784 -26.80 -0.04 -11.89
C SER A 784 -27.66 1.23 -11.87
N TYR A 785 -28.65 1.28 -10.96
CA TYR A 785 -29.59 2.39 -10.83
C TYR A 785 -29.19 3.32 -9.68
N PHE A 786 -29.23 4.62 -9.93
CA PHE A 786 -28.82 5.65 -8.98
C PHE A 786 -29.91 6.71 -8.84
N ARG A 787 -30.36 6.96 -7.60
CA ARG A 787 -31.22 8.09 -7.29
C ARG A 787 -30.38 9.33 -7.03
N VAL A 788 -30.81 10.47 -7.58
CA VAL A 788 -30.24 11.79 -7.24
C VAL A 788 -30.72 12.19 -5.84
N ASP A 789 -29.82 12.21 -4.86
CA ASP A 789 -30.14 12.58 -3.48
C ASP A 789 -29.97 14.09 -3.26
N ALA A 790 -29.01 14.74 -3.91
CA ALA A 790 -28.79 16.19 -3.79
C ALA A 790 -28.13 16.78 -5.04
N LEU A 791 -28.44 18.06 -5.33
CA LEU A 791 -27.82 18.84 -6.39
C LEU A 791 -27.26 20.16 -5.86
N SER A 792 -26.03 20.51 -6.25
CA SER A 792 -25.46 21.82 -5.95
C SER A 792 -24.48 22.27 -7.03
N GLU A 793 -24.35 23.59 -7.19
CA GLU A 793 -23.30 24.17 -8.04
C GLU A 793 -22.09 24.41 -7.14
N ILE A 794 -20.99 23.71 -7.37
CA ILE A 794 -19.74 23.95 -6.67
C ILE A 794 -18.93 24.95 -7.46
N THR A 795 -18.45 26.00 -6.79
CA THR A 795 -17.62 27.03 -7.41
C THR A 795 -16.37 27.26 -6.56
N GLY A 796 -15.23 27.18 -7.21
CA GLY A 796 -13.94 27.55 -6.65
C GLY A 796 -13.33 28.75 -7.37
N VAL A 797 -12.02 28.88 -7.25
CA VAL A 797 -11.28 30.02 -7.80
C VAL A 797 -11.17 29.96 -9.32
N ASP A 798 -11.00 28.76 -9.88
CA ASP A 798 -10.77 28.51 -11.31
C ASP A 798 -11.52 27.28 -11.84
N TYR A 799 -12.48 26.77 -11.08
CA TYR A 799 -13.33 25.66 -11.44
C TYR A 799 -14.77 25.91 -11.02
N HIS A 800 -15.71 25.36 -11.79
CA HIS A 800 -17.12 25.25 -11.41
C HIS A 800 -17.73 24.00 -12.03
N PHE A 801 -18.65 23.36 -11.33
CA PHE A 801 -19.36 22.18 -11.85
C PHE A 801 -20.64 21.93 -11.07
N VAL A 802 -21.57 21.18 -11.67
CA VAL A 802 -22.68 20.60 -10.92
C VAL A 802 -22.19 19.39 -10.15
N ASN A 803 -22.28 19.42 -8.82
CA ASN A 803 -22.11 18.23 -7.99
C ASN A 803 -23.46 17.51 -7.87
N VAL A 804 -23.48 16.24 -8.29
CA VAL A 804 -24.64 15.36 -8.26
C VAL A 804 -24.36 14.25 -7.26
N ARG A 805 -24.98 14.34 -6.08
CA ARG A 805 -24.86 13.30 -5.07
C ARG A 805 -25.85 12.19 -5.36
N LEU A 806 -25.33 10.98 -5.49
CA LEU A 806 -26.08 9.79 -5.89
C LEU A 806 -26.20 8.79 -4.74
N ARG A 807 -27.21 7.94 -4.83
CA ARG A 807 -27.35 6.71 -4.03
C ARG A 807 -27.81 5.58 -4.91
N GLN A 808 -27.17 4.43 -4.82
CA GLN A 808 -27.60 3.26 -5.55
C GLN A 808 -28.93 2.73 -5.00
N VAL A 809 -29.89 2.49 -5.89
CA VAL A 809 -31.23 1.96 -5.58
C VAL A 809 -31.50 0.70 -6.39
N ASP A 810 -32.56 -0.04 -6.05
CA ASP A 810 -33.04 -1.11 -6.92
C ASP A 810 -33.70 -0.52 -8.18
N LYS A 811 -33.80 -1.34 -9.23
CA LYS A 811 -34.54 -0.98 -10.44
C LYS A 811 -35.96 -0.50 -10.05
N PRO A 812 -36.39 0.70 -10.47
CA PRO A 812 -37.71 1.19 -10.12
C PRO A 812 -38.81 0.37 -10.81
N GLN A 813 -39.91 0.11 -10.10
CA GLN A 813 -41.06 -0.61 -10.66
C GLN A 813 -41.83 0.20 -11.71
N SER A 814 -41.75 1.53 -11.64
CA SER A 814 -42.41 2.46 -12.55
C SER A 814 -41.72 3.83 -12.51
N GLY A 815 -41.98 4.67 -13.51
CA GLY A 815 -41.39 6.00 -13.64
C GLY A 815 -40.28 6.06 -14.68
N PRO A 816 -39.90 7.27 -15.11
CA PRO A 816 -38.82 7.43 -16.07
C PRO A 816 -37.48 7.08 -15.42
N VAL A 817 -36.62 6.42 -16.20
CA VAL A 817 -35.21 6.20 -15.88
C VAL A 817 -34.40 6.85 -16.97
N TYR A 818 -33.35 7.57 -16.60
CA TYR A 818 -32.50 8.28 -17.54
C TYR A 818 -31.12 7.64 -17.62
N ASP A 819 -30.51 7.60 -18.79
CA ASP A 819 -29.11 7.20 -18.93
C ASP A 819 -28.21 8.20 -18.19
N LEU A 820 -27.40 7.70 -17.26
CA LEU A 820 -26.48 8.47 -16.41
C LEU A 820 -25.53 9.33 -17.26
N ARG A 821 -25.10 8.81 -18.42
CA ARG A 821 -24.13 9.45 -19.30
C ARG A 821 -24.79 10.55 -20.13
N SER A 822 -25.78 10.18 -20.95
CA SER A 822 -26.38 11.09 -21.94
C SER A 822 -27.52 11.96 -21.42
N GLY A 823 -28.07 11.65 -20.25
CA GLY A 823 -29.29 12.31 -19.74
C GLY A 823 -30.55 12.01 -20.57
N GLN A 824 -30.52 11.06 -21.49
CA GLN A 824 -31.68 10.66 -22.29
C GLN A 824 -32.55 9.64 -21.55
N LEU A 825 -33.82 9.54 -21.91
CA LEU A 825 -34.69 8.49 -21.37
C LEU A 825 -34.15 7.12 -21.80
N PHE A 826 -33.96 6.22 -20.83
CA PHE A 826 -33.50 4.86 -21.10
C PHE A 826 -34.63 4.02 -21.70
N ASP A 827 -34.40 3.49 -22.90
CA ASP A 827 -35.27 2.53 -23.56
C ASP A 827 -34.52 1.22 -23.80
N ARG A 828 -34.94 0.18 -23.08
CA ARG A 828 -34.35 -1.17 -23.18
C ARG A 828 -34.50 -1.76 -24.58
N ALA A 829 -35.62 -1.54 -25.27
CA ALA A 829 -35.84 -2.11 -26.60
C ALA A 829 -34.89 -1.49 -27.63
N ALA A 830 -34.73 -0.15 -27.58
CA ALA A 830 -33.74 0.55 -28.41
C ALA A 830 -32.30 0.14 -28.08
N TYR A 831 -32.01 -0.17 -26.81
CA TYR A 831 -30.70 -0.68 -26.40
C TYR A 831 -30.42 -2.09 -26.94
N VAL A 832 -31.43 -2.97 -26.99
CA VAL A 832 -31.34 -4.29 -27.66
C VAL A 832 -31.04 -4.13 -29.14
N GLU A 833 -31.76 -3.24 -29.83
CA GLU A 833 -31.54 -3.00 -31.26
C GLU A 833 -30.13 -2.49 -31.54
N ARG A 834 -29.61 -1.61 -30.67
CA ARG A 834 -28.25 -1.05 -30.77
C ARG A 834 -27.16 -2.12 -30.67
N LEU A 835 -27.23 -2.99 -29.67
CA LEU A 835 -26.19 -4.00 -29.43
C LEU A 835 -26.34 -5.23 -30.34
N GLY A 836 -27.56 -5.49 -30.82
CA GLY A 836 -27.86 -6.66 -31.64
C GLY A 836 -27.87 -7.99 -30.87
N ASP A 837 -27.75 -7.95 -29.54
CA ASP A 837 -27.75 -9.14 -28.68
C ASP A 837 -28.74 -8.99 -27.49
N PRO A 838 -29.92 -9.64 -27.55
CA PRO A 838 -30.91 -9.55 -26.48
C PRO A 838 -30.51 -10.32 -25.21
N HIS A 839 -29.60 -11.29 -25.31
CA HIS A 839 -29.16 -12.09 -24.16
C HIS A 839 -28.20 -11.28 -23.28
N LEU A 840 -27.21 -10.62 -23.88
CA LEU A 840 -26.30 -9.70 -23.20
C LEU A 840 -27.06 -8.55 -22.54
N VAL A 841 -28.04 -7.96 -23.23
CA VAL A 841 -28.88 -6.90 -22.65
C VAL A 841 -29.77 -7.46 -21.54
N GLY A 842 -30.25 -8.69 -21.67
CA GLY A 842 -30.98 -9.39 -20.62
C GLY A 842 -30.17 -9.63 -19.35
N ARG A 843 -28.86 -9.84 -19.49
CA ARG A 843 -27.91 -9.98 -18.38
C ARG A 843 -27.78 -8.69 -17.58
N PHE A 844 -27.56 -7.56 -18.25
CA PHE A 844 -27.41 -6.25 -17.59
C PHE A 844 -28.73 -5.66 -17.11
N PHE A 845 -29.80 -5.85 -17.89
CA PHE A 845 -31.12 -5.24 -17.65
C PHE A 845 -32.17 -6.34 -17.59
N ALA A 846 -32.18 -7.06 -16.46
CA ALA A 846 -33.21 -8.05 -16.17
C ALA A 846 -34.62 -7.45 -16.36
N PRO A 847 -35.61 -8.24 -16.84
CA PRO A 847 -36.96 -7.77 -17.19
C PRO A 847 -37.67 -6.92 -16.14
#